data_AF-A0A6I4YVY9-F1
#
_entry.id   AF-A0A6I4YVY9-F1
#
_cell.length_a   1.000
_cell.length_b   1.000
_cell.length_c   1.000
_cell.angle_alpha   90.00
_cell.angle_beta   90.00
_cell.angle_gamma   90.00
#
_symmetry.space_group_name_H-M   'P 1'
#
loop_
_entity.id
_entity.type
_entity.pdbx_description
1 polymer ?
#
loop_
_entity_poly.entity_id
_entity_poly.type
_entity_poly.pdbx_seq_one_letter_code
_entity_poly.pdbx_strand_id
1 'polypeptide(L)'
;MKEFHKISWLHQVFIVDNFQVPDKLPENLERNAQLARDLYPDAKYKIWGGEELRYFIGDKLGTEVLTAFDTLAPYSYKCDLARYCLMYVYGGIYFDLAIKLLNPWNIPRRYGVAAFMENYDGMECWVCTQTTPLWSLPGRPEWQIAIDNVVANTQNRFYGPHDHYPTAGALLGRSFAASMALKGQSTEADDQYLGEVRYITPERQPQNVVYVSPDKVLVGQRNKLKAGDVTELGMTGTNNYCDMWRAKQAYGEEDHIWLPSDHNIVIDEVGILTESGIVVAHGEKGRVMYGPFVSLKAGQYKLIFEFDNNTTFKNLLVDISSGYGSDTVAHHEIKKDEKVATHEHAVFFSLERDVRDVEFRVNVFGDFEGTISRICLKKVEEIFWLAKDKDFTVDEVGEKTKQGITIREGQSGRVMYGPFIKLPRGQYKLILGFSENTVFRDLFLDVSTNWGSDVVAEFNRTHHTRNIRDEECFVFKLLNDEDCVEFRMTVYGDFEGTLRDIRLVNMGALLIPYTDPRIQLIDVHRTSGGIVINKSHQGRVVYGPYISLSPGKYEVEAVFSDDSDCRGITLDVCSNSGDLSIEKNTPKDKTKTIKCNFVLSEEVSDVEFRLETKGKYSSTFEYFIISTPDVEGEVNKTPAIPSIINSELDESFLKKIKRKFF
;
A
#
# COMPACT_ATOMS: atom_id res chain seq x y z
N MET A 1 13.46 -3.29 -57.63
CA MET A 1 12.84 -2.39 -56.63
C MET A 1 12.84 -3.14 -55.30
N LYS A 2 13.15 -2.49 -54.17
CA LYS A 2 12.98 -3.15 -52.86
C LYS A 2 11.48 -3.30 -52.61
N GLU A 3 11.01 -4.53 -52.46
CA GLU A 3 9.62 -4.79 -52.07
C GLU A 3 9.52 -4.82 -50.55
N PHE A 4 8.54 -4.08 -50.04
CA PHE A 4 8.24 -3.97 -48.61
C PHE A 4 6.92 -4.69 -48.29
N HIS A 5 6.74 -5.09 -47.03
CA HIS A 5 5.48 -5.62 -46.56
C HIS A 5 4.40 -4.54 -46.54
N LYS A 6 3.16 -4.92 -46.86
CA LYS A 6 1.98 -4.08 -46.62
C LYS A 6 1.53 -4.30 -45.18
N ILE A 7 1.27 -3.21 -44.45
CA ILE A 7 0.76 -3.29 -43.08
C ILE A 7 -0.74 -3.55 -43.11
N SER A 8 -1.19 -4.62 -42.46
CA SER A 8 -2.59 -5.06 -42.42
C SER A 8 -3.32 -4.61 -41.17
N TRP A 9 -2.61 -4.51 -40.05
CA TRP A 9 -3.17 -4.19 -38.73
C TRP A 9 -2.30 -3.18 -37.98
N LEU A 10 -2.99 -2.36 -37.18
CA LEU A 10 -2.45 -1.47 -36.16
C LEU A 10 -3.12 -1.82 -34.84
N HIS A 11 -2.33 -2.16 -33.83
CA HIS A 11 -2.79 -2.59 -32.51
C HIS A 11 -2.25 -1.69 -31.41
N GLN A 12 -3.13 -1.32 -30.48
CA GLN A 12 -2.79 -0.75 -29.18
C GLN A 12 -3.56 -1.46 -28.08
N VAL A 13 -3.03 -1.51 -26.86
CA VAL A 13 -3.71 -2.12 -25.71
C VAL A 13 -3.93 -1.07 -24.63
N PHE A 14 -5.11 -1.09 -24.00
CA PHE A 14 -5.50 -0.20 -22.92
C PHE A 14 -6.11 -1.02 -21.77
N ILE A 15 -5.42 -1.06 -20.63
CA ILE A 15 -5.87 -1.77 -19.43
C ILE A 15 -5.73 -0.83 -18.22
N VAL A 16 -6.83 -0.70 -17.48
CA VAL A 16 -7.02 0.06 -16.24
C VAL A 16 -7.98 -0.73 -15.34
N ASP A 17 -8.27 -0.26 -14.12
CA ASP A 17 -9.04 -0.97 -13.09
C ASP A 17 -10.37 -1.60 -13.57
N ASN A 18 -11.09 -0.95 -14.48
CA ASN A 18 -12.38 -1.45 -15.00
C ASN A 18 -12.26 -2.34 -16.25
N PHE A 19 -11.04 -2.56 -16.75
CA PHE A 19 -10.73 -3.36 -17.93
C PHE A 19 -11.42 -2.89 -19.23
N GLN A 20 -11.99 -1.67 -19.24
CA GLN A 20 -12.65 -1.09 -20.39
C GLN A 20 -11.78 0.00 -21.02
N VAL A 21 -11.91 0.15 -22.34
CA VAL A 21 -11.44 1.35 -23.03
C VAL A 21 -12.45 2.47 -22.74
N PRO A 22 -12.02 3.67 -22.33
CA PRO A 22 -12.93 4.78 -22.11
C PRO A 22 -13.56 5.23 -23.43
N ASP A 23 -14.81 5.71 -23.39
CA ASP A 23 -15.52 6.26 -24.56
C ASP A 23 -14.76 7.41 -25.22
N LYS A 24 -13.98 8.15 -24.43
CA LYS A 24 -13.13 9.23 -24.89
C LYS A 24 -11.71 9.06 -24.35
N LEU A 25 -10.75 8.87 -25.26
CA LEU A 25 -9.34 8.84 -24.92
C LEU A 25 -8.82 10.26 -24.61
N PRO A 26 -7.82 10.39 -23.72
CA PRO A 26 -7.03 11.61 -23.59
C PRO A 26 -6.51 12.11 -24.95
N GLU A 27 -6.52 13.43 -25.16
CA GLU A 27 -6.27 14.05 -26.47
C GLU A 27 -4.89 13.69 -27.06
N ASN A 28 -3.88 13.62 -26.21
CA ASN A 28 -2.53 13.20 -26.56
C ASN A 28 -2.49 11.74 -27.08
N LEU A 29 -3.25 10.83 -26.47
CA LEU A 29 -3.33 9.43 -26.89
C LEU A 29 -4.08 9.28 -28.21
N GLU A 30 -5.23 9.98 -28.35
CA GLU A 30 -6.00 9.99 -29.60
C GLU A 30 -5.17 10.56 -30.75
N ARG A 31 -4.38 11.61 -30.50
CA ARG A 31 -3.47 12.17 -31.49
C ARG A 31 -2.41 11.17 -31.94
N ASN A 32 -1.82 10.39 -31.04
CA ASN A 32 -0.85 9.36 -31.40
C ASN A 32 -1.50 8.27 -32.27
N ALA A 33 -2.71 7.83 -31.91
CA ALA A 33 -3.48 6.88 -32.69
C ALA A 33 -3.84 7.42 -34.09
N GLN A 34 -4.22 8.70 -34.20
CA GLN A 34 -4.51 9.34 -35.49
C GLN A 34 -3.28 9.36 -36.39
N LEU A 35 -2.11 9.74 -35.88
CA LEU A 35 -0.87 9.77 -36.67
C LEU A 35 -0.50 8.39 -37.23
N ALA A 36 -0.71 7.33 -36.45
CA ALA A 36 -0.49 5.96 -36.93
C ALA A 36 -1.46 5.59 -38.06
N ARG A 37 -2.74 5.96 -37.95
CA ARG A 37 -3.76 5.75 -38.99
C ARG A 37 -3.45 6.53 -40.27
N ASP A 38 -2.96 7.76 -40.14
CA ASP A 38 -2.58 8.59 -41.29
C ASP A 38 -1.37 8.00 -42.04
N LEU A 39 -0.41 7.40 -41.31
CA LEU A 39 0.74 6.70 -41.91
C LEU A 39 0.34 5.40 -42.61
N TYR A 40 -0.71 4.73 -42.13
CA TYR A 40 -1.16 3.43 -42.65
C TYR A 40 -2.69 3.40 -42.87
N PRO A 41 -3.22 4.17 -43.84
CA PRO A 41 -4.65 4.35 -44.03
C PRO A 41 -5.39 3.07 -44.44
N ASP A 42 -4.66 2.10 -45.03
CA ASP A 42 -5.20 0.82 -45.45
C ASP A 42 -5.22 -0.24 -44.33
N ALA A 43 -4.55 0.03 -43.20
CA ALA A 43 -4.45 -0.92 -42.11
C ALA A 43 -5.70 -0.85 -41.21
N LYS A 44 -6.14 -2.01 -40.71
CA LYS A 44 -7.20 -2.06 -39.69
C LYS A 44 -6.63 -1.59 -38.37
N TYR A 45 -7.22 -0.55 -37.79
CA TYR A 45 -6.83 -0.03 -36.49
C TYR A 45 -7.75 -0.53 -35.37
N LYS A 46 -7.15 -0.95 -34.25
CA LYS A 46 -7.90 -1.31 -33.05
C LYS A 46 -7.12 -1.02 -31.77
N ILE A 47 -7.81 -0.42 -30.80
CA ILE A 47 -7.43 -0.37 -29.40
C ILE A 47 -8.18 -1.46 -28.65
N TRP A 48 -7.46 -2.31 -27.94
CA TRP A 48 -8.00 -3.48 -27.24
C TRP A 48 -8.14 -3.21 -25.75
N GLY A 49 -9.33 -3.44 -25.20
CA GLY A 49 -9.61 -3.37 -23.77
C GLY A 49 -9.29 -4.68 -23.04
N GLY A 50 -9.16 -4.63 -21.72
CA GLY A 50 -8.85 -5.80 -20.89
C GLY A 50 -9.86 -6.94 -21.01
N GLU A 51 -11.16 -6.65 -20.92
CA GLU A 51 -12.21 -7.69 -21.02
C GLU A 51 -12.25 -8.33 -22.41
N GLU A 52 -12.09 -7.51 -23.45
CA GLU A 52 -12.04 -8.00 -24.82
C GLU A 52 -10.82 -8.88 -25.05
N LEU A 53 -9.66 -8.49 -24.53
CA LEU A 53 -8.43 -9.29 -24.59
C LEU A 53 -8.59 -10.61 -23.85
N ARG A 54 -9.24 -10.60 -22.69
CA ARG A 54 -9.53 -11.80 -21.91
C ARG A 54 -10.34 -12.81 -22.74
N TYR A 55 -11.42 -12.36 -23.38
CA TYR A 55 -12.22 -13.20 -24.29
C TYR A 55 -11.39 -13.69 -25.49
N PHE A 56 -10.67 -12.79 -26.15
CA PHE A 56 -9.83 -13.10 -27.31
C PHE A 56 -8.77 -14.17 -26.99
N ILE A 57 -8.05 -14.02 -25.87
CA ILE A 57 -7.02 -14.97 -25.44
C ILE A 57 -7.65 -16.34 -25.16
N GLY A 58 -8.77 -16.37 -24.43
CA GLY A 58 -9.49 -17.61 -24.14
C GLY A 58 -9.95 -18.35 -25.40
N ASP A 59 -10.51 -17.62 -26.38
CA ASP A 59 -11.00 -18.18 -27.65
C ASP A 59 -9.87 -18.64 -28.58
N LYS A 60 -8.76 -17.89 -28.67
CA LYS A 60 -7.70 -18.14 -29.67
C LYS A 60 -6.53 -18.96 -29.17
N LEU A 61 -6.19 -18.87 -27.90
CA LEU A 61 -4.98 -19.46 -27.33
C LEU A 61 -5.25 -20.41 -26.16
N GLY A 62 -6.50 -20.46 -25.69
CA GLY A 62 -6.94 -21.44 -24.70
C GLY A 62 -6.69 -21.04 -23.24
N THR A 63 -7.07 -21.95 -22.34
CA THR A 63 -7.20 -21.67 -20.92
C THR A 63 -5.87 -21.39 -20.21
N GLU A 64 -4.76 -22.01 -20.64
CA GLU A 64 -3.46 -21.81 -19.97
C GLU A 64 -2.96 -20.37 -20.13
N VAL A 65 -3.03 -19.82 -21.35
CA VAL A 65 -2.64 -18.43 -21.63
C VAL A 65 -3.60 -17.44 -20.96
N LEU A 66 -4.90 -17.76 -20.93
CA LEU A 66 -5.89 -16.98 -20.19
C LEU A 66 -5.59 -16.97 -18.69
N THR A 67 -5.23 -18.11 -18.11
CA THR A 67 -4.88 -18.21 -16.69
C THR A 67 -3.64 -17.37 -16.36
N ALA A 68 -2.62 -17.40 -17.25
CA ALA A 68 -1.46 -16.53 -17.12
C ALA A 68 -1.85 -15.05 -17.18
N PHE A 69 -2.70 -14.66 -18.13
CA PHE A 69 -3.21 -13.29 -18.24
C PHE A 69 -3.94 -12.84 -16.98
N ASP A 70 -4.81 -13.69 -16.40
CA ASP A 70 -5.55 -13.38 -15.18
C ASP A 70 -4.62 -13.31 -13.96
N THR A 71 -3.59 -14.16 -13.88
CA THR A 71 -2.61 -14.23 -12.78
C THR A 71 -1.70 -12.99 -12.70
N LEU A 72 -1.29 -12.43 -13.83
CA LEU A 72 -0.42 -11.23 -13.85
C LEU A 72 -1.15 -10.04 -13.23
N ALA A 73 -0.69 -9.53 -12.10
CA ALA A 73 -1.35 -8.40 -11.43
C ALA A 73 -1.03 -7.03 -12.08
N PRO A 74 0.20 -6.72 -12.52
CA PRO A 74 0.51 -5.45 -13.17
C PRO A 74 -0.15 -5.33 -14.54
N TYR A 75 -0.77 -4.19 -14.84
CA TYR A 75 -1.46 -3.98 -16.11
C TYR A 75 -0.48 -3.95 -17.28
N SER A 76 0.75 -3.44 -17.09
CA SER A 76 1.77 -3.52 -18.12
C SER A 76 2.16 -4.97 -18.45
N TYR A 77 2.25 -5.87 -17.48
CA TYR A 77 2.56 -7.27 -17.73
C TYR A 77 1.42 -7.97 -18.47
N LYS A 78 0.16 -7.64 -18.13
CA LYS A 78 -1.00 -8.06 -18.93
C LYS A 78 -0.91 -7.54 -20.37
N CYS A 79 -0.52 -6.27 -20.57
CA CYS A 79 -0.28 -5.70 -21.90
C CYS A 79 0.83 -6.41 -22.66
N ASP A 80 1.92 -6.80 -21.99
CA ASP A 80 3.03 -7.58 -22.57
C ASP A 80 2.54 -8.92 -23.13
N LEU A 81 1.80 -9.70 -22.33
CA LEU A 81 1.25 -10.96 -22.81
C LEU A 81 0.25 -10.74 -23.95
N ALA A 82 -0.69 -9.80 -23.77
CA ALA A 82 -1.71 -9.48 -24.76
C ALA A 82 -1.11 -9.11 -26.12
N ARG A 83 -0.06 -8.27 -26.14
CA ARG A 83 0.57 -7.91 -27.42
C ARG A 83 1.24 -9.11 -28.07
N TYR A 84 1.88 -10.02 -27.32
CA TYR A 84 2.44 -11.23 -27.92
C TYR A 84 1.35 -12.10 -28.55
N CYS A 85 0.22 -12.26 -27.87
CA CYS A 85 -0.95 -12.97 -28.39
C CYS A 85 -1.48 -12.34 -29.68
N LEU A 86 -1.61 -11.01 -29.72
CA LEU A 86 -2.06 -10.28 -30.91
C LEU A 86 -1.06 -10.42 -32.07
N MET A 87 0.23 -10.26 -31.81
CA MET A 87 1.28 -10.41 -32.81
C MET A 87 1.34 -11.84 -33.36
N TYR A 88 1.10 -12.85 -32.53
CA TYR A 88 1.03 -14.24 -32.96
C TYR A 88 -0.18 -14.52 -33.85
N VAL A 89 -1.38 -14.05 -33.47
CA VAL A 89 -2.62 -14.39 -34.18
C VAL A 89 -2.82 -13.52 -35.44
N TYR A 90 -2.61 -12.20 -35.34
CA TYR A 90 -2.93 -11.25 -36.40
C TYR A 90 -1.70 -10.72 -37.15
N GLY A 91 -0.54 -10.62 -36.47
CA GLY A 91 0.60 -9.88 -36.98
C GLY A 91 0.30 -8.37 -37.09
N GLY A 92 0.90 -7.69 -38.06
CA GLY A 92 0.75 -6.24 -38.23
C GLY A 92 1.71 -5.44 -37.36
N ILE A 93 1.35 -4.21 -36.98
CA ILE A 93 2.14 -3.35 -36.08
C ILE A 93 1.44 -3.24 -34.73
N TYR A 94 2.21 -3.44 -33.66
CA TYR A 94 1.84 -3.03 -32.31
C TYR A 94 2.65 -1.81 -31.86
N PHE A 95 2.01 -0.86 -31.17
CA PHE A 95 2.68 0.29 -30.56
C PHE A 95 1.97 0.72 -29.26
N ASP A 96 2.73 1.16 -28.25
CA ASP A 96 2.15 1.56 -26.97
C ASP A 96 1.42 2.91 -27.12
N LEU A 97 0.51 3.20 -26.19
CA LEU A 97 -0.28 4.43 -26.16
C LEU A 97 0.59 5.70 -26.18
N ALA A 98 1.74 5.65 -25.51
CA ALA A 98 2.70 6.76 -25.42
C ALA A 98 3.60 6.90 -26.65
N ILE A 99 3.51 6.01 -27.64
CA ILE A 99 4.37 6.05 -28.83
C ILE A 99 3.74 6.88 -29.92
N LYS A 100 4.52 7.84 -30.42
CA LYS A 100 4.20 8.60 -31.60
C LYS A 100 4.97 8.02 -32.79
N LEU A 101 4.27 7.38 -33.72
CA LEU A 101 4.85 6.99 -35.02
C LEU A 101 5.07 8.25 -35.87
N LEU A 102 6.26 8.38 -36.44
CA LEU A 102 6.71 9.58 -37.14
C LEU A 102 6.87 9.34 -38.66
N ASN A 103 7.31 8.15 -39.06
CA ASN A 103 7.54 7.80 -40.45
C ASN A 103 7.10 6.35 -40.72
N PRO A 104 6.79 6.01 -41.99
CA PRO A 104 6.52 4.62 -42.36
C PRO A 104 7.72 3.71 -42.09
N TRP A 105 7.46 2.61 -41.39
CA TRP A 105 8.41 1.52 -41.18
C TRP A 105 8.41 0.57 -42.39
N ASN A 106 9.29 0.84 -43.35
CA ASN A 106 9.39 0.08 -44.60
C ASN A 106 10.17 -1.23 -44.40
N ILE A 107 9.48 -2.28 -43.97
CA ILE A 107 10.10 -3.57 -43.62
C ILE A 107 10.28 -4.44 -44.89
N PRO A 108 11.52 -4.84 -45.26
CA PRO A 108 11.75 -5.63 -46.46
C PRO A 108 11.10 -7.01 -46.42
N ARG A 109 10.61 -7.51 -47.58
CA ARG A 109 9.87 -8.79 -47.68
C ARG A 109 10.58 -10.04 -47.15
N ARG A 110 11.92 -10.03 -47.08
CA ARG A 110 12.70 -11.16 -46.55
C ARG A 110 12.55 -11.37 -45.04
N TYR A 111 12.11 -10.34 -44.32
CA TYR A 111 11.98 -10.38 -42.87
C TYR A 111 10.57 -10.80 -42.47
N GLY A 112 10.45 -11.64 -41.45
CA GLY A 112 9.17 -12.12 -40.93
C GLY A 112 8.71 -11.42 -39.66
N VAL A 113 9.63 -10.71 -38.99
CA VAL A 113 9.39 -9.98 -37.74
C VAL A 113 10.33 -8.77 -37.65
N ALA A 114 9.93 -7.72 -36.93
CA ALA A 114 10.73 -6.53 -36.69
C ALA A 114 10.48 -5.98 -35.29
N ALA A 115 11.55 -5.46 -34.66
CA ALA A 115 11.53 -4.88 -33.32
C ALA A 115 12.72 -3.93 -33.14
N PHE A 116 12.93 -3.42 -31.93
CA PHE A 116 14.06 -2.55 -31.60
C PHE A 116 14.76 -3.07 -30.35
N MET A 117 16.09 -3.08 -30.37
CA MET A 117 16.90 -3.44 -29.21
C MET A 117 17.22 -2.19 -28.38
N GLU A 118 17.24 -2.34 -27.06
CA GLU A 118 17.65 -1.30 -26.12
C GLU A 118 18.67 -1.88 -25.14
N ASN A 119 19.75 -1.15 -24.89
CA ASN A 119 20.70 -1.53 -23.87
C ASN A 119 20.35 -0.78 -22.58
N TYR A 120 19.86 -1.50 -21.57
CA TYR A 120 19.56 -0.93 -20.27
C TYR A 120 20.79 -0.99 -19.35
N ASP A 121 21.09 0.12 -18.69
CA ASP A 121 22.08 0.12 -17.62
C ASP A 121 21.64 -0.84 -16.50
N GLY A 122 22.55 -1.72 -16.08
CA GLY A 122 22.29 -2.69 -15.01
C GLY A 122 21.52 -3.95 -15.42
N MET A 123 21.14 -4.11 -16.69
CA MET A 123 20.58 -5.37 -17.19
C MET A 123 21.67 -6.34 -17.68
N GLU A 124 21.61 -7.58 -17.22
CA GLU A 124 22.50 -8.65 -17.70
C GLU A 124 22.11 -9.17 -19.10
N CYS A 125 20.87 -8.93 -19.53
CA CYS A 125 20.37 -9.41 -20.82
C CYS A 125 20.81 -8.49 -21.97
N TRP A 126 21.88 -8.87 -22.67
CA TRP A 126 22.44 -8.13 -23.82
C TRP A 126 21.55 -8.14 -25.08
N VAL A 127 20.52 -9.00 -25.14
CA VAL A 127 19.55 -9.08 -26.25
C VAL A 127 18.22 -8.38 -25.92
N CYS A 128 18.20 -7.43 -24.98
CA CYS A 128 16.94 -6.81 -24.57
C CYS A 128 16.21 -6.15 -25.75
N THR A 129 15.01 -6.66 -26.04
CA THR A 129 14.16 -6.23 -27.16
C THR A 129 13.00 -5.44 -26.61
N GLN A 130 12.84 -4.19 -27.03
CA GLN A 130 11.68 -3.40 -26.64
C GLN A 130 10.39 -4.08 -27.05
N THR A 131 9.39 -3.94 -26.19
CA THR A 131 8.05 -4.47 -26.43
C THR A 131 7.19 -3.54 -27.31
N THR A 132 7.80 -2.46 -27.83
CA THR A 132 7.15 -1.46 -28.68
C THR A 132 8.20 -0.61 -29.43
N PRO A 133 7.92 -0.12 -30.66
CA PRO A 133 7.00 -0.69 -31.64
C PRO A 133 7.43 -2.09 -32.07
N LEU A 134 6.47 -2.92 -32.48
CA LEU A 134 6.69 -4.27 -32.97
C LEU A 134 6.01 -4.45 -34.33
N TRP A 135 6.59 -5.26 -35.21
CA TRP A 135 5.92 -5.73 -36.42
C TRP A 135 6.13 -7.23 -36.65
N SER A 136 5.14 -7.93 -37.21
CA SER A 136 5.28 -9.35 -37.56
C SER A 136 4.29 -9.82 -38.62
N LEU A 137 4.65 -10.90 -39.31
CA LEU A 137 3.67 -11.83 -39.88
C LEU A 137 3.00 -12.65 -38.75
N PRO A 138 1.77 -13.16 -38.93
CA PRO A 138 1.15 -14.08 -37.96
C PRO A 138 1.87 -15.43 -37.91
N GLY A 139 1.72 -16.16 -36.80
CA GLY A 139 2.23 -17.53 -36.59
C GLY A 139 3.73 -17.63 -36.35
N ARG A 140 4.37 -16.53 -35.94
CA ARG A 140 5.83 -16.47 -35.79
C ARG A 140 6.31 -17.09 -34.47
N PRO A 141 7.38 -17.92 -34.50
CA PRO A 141 7.86 -18.64 -33.33
C PRO A 141 8.37 -17.73 -32.20
N GLU A 142 8.85 -16.53 -32.51
CA GLU A 142 9.26 -15.54 -31.51
C GLU A 142 8.14 -15.26 -30.49
N TRP A 143 6.90 -15.13 -30.96
CA TRP A 143 5.75 -14.83 -30.12
C TRP A 143 5.26 -16.05 -29.35
N GLN A 144 5.25 -17.23 -29.97
CA GLN A 144 4.87 -18.46 -29.27
C GLN A 144 5.82 -18.73 -28.09
N ILE A 145 7.13 -18.62 -28.31
CA ILE A 145 8.13 -18.78 -27.25
C ILE A 145 7.94 -17.73 -26.15
N ALA A 146 7.63 -16.48 -26.52
CA ALA A 146 7.35 -15.43 -25.53
C ALA A 146 6.11 -15.74 -24.69
N ILE A 147 5.01 -16.17 -25.32
CA ILE A 147 3.77 -16.56 -24.64
C ILE A 147 4.04 -17.73 -23.69
N ASP A 148 4.70 -18.79 -24.17
CA ASP A 148 5.01 -19.99 -23.38
C ASP A 148 5.89 -19.66 -22.17
N ASN A 149 6.88 -18.78 -22.35
CA ASN A 149 7.73 -18.32 -21.25
C ASN A 149 6.98 -17.46 -20.23
N VAL A 150 6.04 -16.63 -20.67
CA VAL A 150 5.17 -15.88 -19.73
C VAL A 150 4.29 -16.85 -18.93
N VAL A 151 3.69 -17.85 -19.59
CA VAL A 151 2.93 -18.90 -18.92
C VAL A 151 3.79 -19.61 -17.89
N ALA A 152 4.99 -20.07 -18.27
CA ALA A 152 5.92 -20.71 -17.35
C ALA A 152 6.32 -19.80 -16.17
N ASN A 153 6.55 -18.50 -16.42
CA ASN A 153 6.87 -17.55 -15.37
C ASN A 153 5.72 -17.35 -14.38
N THR A 154 4.47 -17.29 -14.86
CA THR A 154 3.30 -17.19 -13.98
C THR A 154 3.11 -18.46 -13.13
N GLN A 155 3.30 -19.64 -13.72
CA GLN A 155 3.21 -20.92 -13.00
C GLN A 155 4.27 -21.05 -11.90
N ASN A 156 5.48 -20.53 -12.15
CA ASN A 156 6.61 -20.60 -11.24
C ASN A 156 6.80 -19.34 -10.36
N ARG A 157 5.93 -18.33 -10.50
CA ARG A 157 6.05 -17.01 -9.84
C ARG A 157 7.45 -16.38 -10.00
N PHE A 158 7.99 -16.42 -11.22
CA PHE A 158 9.38 -16.01 -11.48
C PHE A 158 9.57 -14.49 -11.58
N TYR A 159 10.38 -13.88 -10.71
CA TYR A 159 10.64 -12.43 -10.76
C TYR A 159 11.85 -12.03 -11.61
N GLY A 160 12.88 -12.86 -11.65
CA GLY A 160 14.18 -12.52 -12.24
C GLY A 160 14.89 -11.35 -11.52
N PRO A 161 16.04 -10.92 -12.03
CA PRO A 161 16.85 -9.84 -11.45
C PRO A 161 16.32 -8.42 -11.75
N HIS A 162 15.41 -8.28 -12.72
CA HIS A 162 14.83 -6.98 -13.11
C HIS A 162 13.38 -7.16 -13.53
N ASP A 163 12.55 -6.13 -13.38
CA ASP A 163 11.12 -6.11 -13.72
C ASP A 163 10.79 -6.41 -15.20
N HIS A 164 11.77 -6.48 -16.11
CA HIS A 164 11.53 -6.88 -17.50
C HIS A 164 11.69 -8.37 -17.77
N TYR A 165 12.14 -9.15 -16.78
CA TYR A 165 12.33 -10.59 -16.91
C TYR A 165 11.03 -11.42 -16.88
N PRO A 166 10.00 -11.03 -16.11
CA PRO A 166 8.73 -11.75 -16.09
C PRO A 166 8.02 -11.79 -17.44
N THR A 167 7.94 -10.64 -18.12
CA THR A 167 7.10 -10.49 -19.32
C THR A 167 7.66 -9.58 -20.39
N ALA A 168 8.55 -8.63 -20.05
CA ALA A 168 8.91 -7.54 -20.95
C ALA A 168 10.21 -7.80 -21.75
N GLY A 169 11.00 -6.74 -21.98
CA GLY A 169 12.03 -6.76 -23.01
C GLY A 169 13.16 -7.77 -22.82
N ALA A 170 13.49 -8.13 -21.58
CA ALA A 170 14.48 -9.17 -21.31
C ALA A 170 13.93 -10.56 -21.72
N LEU A 171 12.67 -10.85 -21.43
CA LEU A 171 12.00 -12.07 -21.89
C LEU A 171 11.88 -12.09 -23.41
N LEU A 172 11.39 -11.00 -23.99
CA LEU A 172 11.19 -10.91 -25.45
C LEU A 172 12.50 -11.09 -26.21
N GLY A 173 13.58 -10.47 -25.72
CA GLY A 173 14.93 -10.62 -26.24
C GLY A 173 15.38 -12.07 -26.29
N ARG A 174 15.23 -12.79 -25.18
CA ARG A 174 15.55 -14.23 -25.12
C ARG A 174 14.68 -15.05 -26.07
N SER A 175 13.40 -14.71 -26.23
CA SER A 175 12.50 -15.39 -27.17
C SER A 175 12.93 -15.20 -28.63
N PHE A 176 13.37 -14.00 -29.00
CA PHE A 176 13.92 -13.72 -30.33
C PHE A 176 15.21 -14.49 -30.60
N ALA A 177 16.13 -14.49 -29.62
CA ALA A 177 17.37 -15.26 -29.71
C ALA A 177 17.12 -16.78 -29.81
N ALA A 178 16.18 -17.30 -29.02
CA ALA A 178 15.79 -18.71 -29.04
C ALA A 178 15.19 -19.12 -30.40
N SER A 179 14.30 -18.29 -30.97
CA SER A 179 13.76 -18.51 -32.31
C SER A 179 14.86 -18.59 -33.38
N MET A 180 15.84 -17.67 -33.33
CA MET A 180 16.98 -17.68 -34.26
C MET A 180 17.86 -18.93 -34.09
N ALA A 181 18.07 -19.37 -32.84
CA ALA A 181 18.80 -20.60 -32.56
C ALA A 181 18.12 -21.84 -33.16
N LEU A 182 16.79 -21.93 -33.08
CA LEU A 182 16.02 -23.02 -33.68
C LEU A 182 16.13 -23.07 -35.22
N LYS A 183 16.40 -21.92 -35.87
CA LYS A 183 16.55 -21.81 -37.32
C LYS A 183 17.97 -22.11 -37.83
N GLY A 184 18.94 -22.37 -36.94
CA GLY A 184 20.29 -22.80 -37.31
C GLY A 184 21.37 -21.71 -37.41
N GLN A 185 21.11 -20.51 -36.89
CA GLN A 185 22.11 -19.43 -36.69
C GLN A 185 22.94 -19.01 -37.94
N SER A 186 22.44 -19.25 -39.15
CA SER A 186 23.07 -18.74 -40.39
C SER A 186 22.54 -17.35 -40.75
N THR A 187 23.24 -16.63 -41.63
CA THR A 187 22.76 -15.33 -42.15
C THR A 187 21.44 -15.45 -42.91
N GLU A 188 21.19 -16.60 -43.54
CA GLU A 188 19.95 -16.91 -44.24
C GLU A 188 18.80 -17.26 -43.28
N ALA A 189 19.14 -17.77 -42.09
CA ALA A 189 18.19 -18.07 -41.02
C ALA A 189 17.73 -16.81 -40.26
N ASP A 190 18.52 -15.72 -40.33
CA ASP A 190 18.17 -14.43 -39.74
C ASP A 190 17.16 -13.67 -40.62
N ASP A 191 15.89 -13.83 -40.27
CA ASP A 191 14.76 -13.11 -40.84
C ASP A 191 14.13 -12.11 -39.84
N GLN A 192 14.94 -11.59 -38.90
CA GLN A 192 14.54 -10.58 -37.92
C GLN A 192 15.06 -9.18 -38.32
N TYR A 193 14.17 -8.19 -38.40
CA TYR A 193 14.52 -6.79 -38.72
C TYR A 193 14.65 -5.95 -37.44
N LEU A 194 15.82 -6.02 -36.79
CA LEU A 194 16.06 -5.42 -35.48
C LEU A 194 16.74 -4.05 -35.58
N GLY A 195 16.00 -2.99 -35.24
CA GLY A 195 16.51 -1.64 -35.07
C GLY A 195 17.09 -1.38 -33.69
N GLU A 196 17.37 -0.12 -33.40
CA GLU A 196 17.95 0.35 -32.15
C GLU A 196 17.08 1.44 -31.52
N VAL A 197 16.98 1.40 -30.20
CA VAL A 197 16.54 2.53 -29.39
C VAL A 197 17.69 3.49 -29.18
N ARG A 198 17.43 4.80 -29.33
CA ARG A 198 18.44 5.84 -29.09
C ARG A 198 17.94 6.93 -28.16
N TYR A 199 18.81 7.33 -27.24
CA TYR A 199 18.61 8.48 -26.36
C TYR A 199 19.20 9.73 -27.03
N ILE A 200 18.34 10.65 -27.47
CA ILE A 200 18.79 11.87 -28.18
C ILE A 200 19.05 13.04 -27.22
N THR A 201 18.68 12.90 -25.95
CA THR A 201 19.03 13.83 -24.88
C THR A 201 19.46 13.05 -23.63
N PRO A 202 20.61 12.36 -23.65
CA PRO A 202 21.03 11.46 -22.56
C PRO A 202 21.22 12.19 -21.22
N GLU A 203 21.60 13.47 -21.27
CA GLU A 203 21.80 14.34 -20.09
C GLU A 203 20.50 14.78 -19.42
N ARG A 204 19.35 14.64 -20.10
CA ARG A 204 18.05 15.09 -19.58
C ARG A 204 17.41 13.96 -18.78
N GLN A 205 16.90 14.28 -17.60
CA GLN A 205 15.97 13.41 -16.88
C GLN A 205 14.55 13.98 -16.96
N PRO A 206 13.61 13.29 -17.65
CA PRO A 206 13.79 12.03 -18.38
C PRO A 206 14.31 12.21 -19.80
N GLN A 207 14.94 11.15 -20.31
CA GLN A 207 15.57 11.14 -21.63
C GLN A 207 14.53 11.07 -22.75
N ASN A 208 14.76 11.82 -23.84
CA ASN A 208 13.98 11.66 -25.06
C ASN A 208 14.45 10.41 -25.81
N VAL A 209 13.51 9.51 -26.09
CA VAL A 209 13.77 8.19 -26.69
C VAL A 209 13.17 8.08 -28.06
N VAL A 210 13.96 7.58 -29.01
CA VAL A 210 13.55 7.36 -30.40
C VAL A 210 13.87 5.94 -30.88
N TYR A 211 13.09 5.48 -31.85
CA TYR A 211 13.22 4.16 -32.47
C TYR A 211 13.78 4.31 -33.88
N VAL A 212 14.97 3.76 -34.13
CA VAL A 212 15.68 3.89 -35.41
C VAL A 212 15.83 2.53 -36.06
N SER A 213 15.28 2.36 -37.26
CA SER A 213 15.35 1.10 -38.00
C SER A 213 16.75 0.84 -38.59
N PRO A 214 17.07 -0.40 -39.00
CA PRO A 214 18.35 -0.74 -39.64
C PRO A 214 18.70 0.10 -40.87
N ASP A 215 17.69 0.57 -41.62
CA ASP A 215 17.84 1.48 -42.75
C ASP A 215 17.90 2.97 -42.34
N LYS A 216 18.12 3.24 -41.05
CA LYS A 216 18.36 4.57 -40.47
C LYS A 216 17.14 5.51 -40.53
N VAL A 217 15.93 4.94 -40.58
CA VAL A 217 14.69 5.72 -40.51
C VAL A 217 14.29 5.89 -39.05
N LEU A 218 13.94 7.11 -38.68
CA LEU A 218 13.30 7.43 -37.41
C LEU A 218 11.84 6.94 -37.47
N VAL A 219 11.54 5.77 -36.90
CA VAL A 219 10.20 5.17 -36.98
C VAL A 219 9.23 5.86 -36.02
N GLY A 220 9.67 6.13 -34.80
CA GLY A 220 8.82 6.76 -33.78
C GLY A 220 9.61 7.33 -32.61
N GLN A 221 8.87 7.93 -31.68
CA GLN A 221 9.40 8.46 -30.42
C GLN A 221 8.48 8.13 -29.24
N ARG A 222 9.07 7.99 -28.05
CA ARG A 222 8.33 7.80 -26.79
C ARG A 222 7.98 9.15 -26.18
N ASN A 223 6.70 9.36 -25.89
CA ASN A 223 6.20 10.56 -25.23
C ASN A 223 5.78 10.25 -23.79
N LYS A 224 6.73 9.77 -22.99
CA LYS A 224 6.56 9.40 -21.58
C LYS A 224 7.77 9.85 -20.77
N LEU A 225 7.53 10.46 -19.61
CA LEU A 225 8.53 11.00 -18.70
C LEU A 225 8.91 9.99 -17.60
N LYS A 226 7.99 9.16 -17.10
CA LYS A 226 8.30 8.21 -16.00
C LYS A 226 8.05 6.75 -16.37
N ALA A 227 8.98 5.85 -16.01
CA ALA A 227 8.75 4.40 -16.10
C ALA A 227 7.62 3.98 -15.14
N GLY A 228 6.83 2.96 -15.49
CA GLY A 228 5.72 2.47 -14.66
C GLY A 228 4.48 3.37 -14.59
N ASP A 229 4.65 4.69 -14.56
CA ASP A 229 3.57 5.65 -14.29
C ASP A 229 2.98 6.26 -15.56
N VAL A 230 1.73 5.93 -15.89
CA VAL A 230 1.01 6.46 -17.07
C VAL A 230 0.01 7.58 -16.73
N THR A 231 -0.05 7.99 -15.46
CA THR A 231 -1.01 9.02 -15.01
C THR A 231 -0.79 10.37 -15.68
N GLU A 232 0.46 10.70 -16.00
CA GLU A 232 0.84 11.89 -16.78
C GLU A 232 0.24 11.95 -18.19
N LEU A 233 -0.22 10.81 -18.72
CA LEU A 233 -0.91 10.74 -20.00
C LEU A 233 -2.41 11.04 -19.87
N GLY A 234 -2.87 11.43 -18.67
CA GLY A 234 -4.28 11.68 -18.36
C GLY A 234 -5.07 10.41 -18.02
N MET A 235 -4.38 9.32 -17.68
CA MET A 235 -5.02 8.04 -17.34
C MET A 235 -5.27 7.94 -15.83
N THR A 236 -6.41 7.38 -15.44
CA THR A 236 -6.80 7.08 -14.05
C THR A 236 -7.07 5.59 -13.88
N GLY A 237 -6.98 5.06 -12.66
CA GLY A 237 -7.18 3.63 -12.38
C GLY A 237 -6.05 2.77 -12.94
N THR A 238 -4.81 3.20 -12.71
CA THR A 238 -3.60 2.56 -13.25
C THR A 238 -2.74 2.07 -12.11
N ASN A 239 -1.95 1.02 -12.34
CA ASN A 239 -0.96 0.53 -11.38
C ASN A 239 0.48 0.71 -11.89
N ASN A 240 1.45 0.62 -10.98
CA ASN A 240 2.87 0.74 -11.29
C ASN A 240 3.55 -0.61 -11.14
N TYR A 241 3.95 -1.19 -12.27
CA TYR A 241 4.58 -2.52 -12.29
C TYR A 241 5.95 -2.57 -11.61
N CYS A 242 6.71 -1.47 -11.62
CA CYS A 242 8.00 -1.41 -10.92
C CYS A 242 7.77 -1.56 -9.40
N ASP A 243 6.77 -0.85 -8.86
CA ASP A 243 6.42 -0.92 -7.44
C ASP A 243 5.90 -2.32 -7.08
N MET A 244 5.02 -2.89 -7.89
CA MET A 244 4.48 -4.24 -7.67
C MET A 244 5.56 -5.33 -7.78
N TRP A 245 6.52 -5.19 -8.69
CA TRP A 245 7.64 -6.12 -8.82
C TRP A 245 8.58 -6.05 -7.60
N ARG A 246 8.94 -4.85 -7.14
CA ARG A 246 9.73 -4.66 -5.92
C ARG A 246 9.00 -5.19 -4.69
N ALA A 247 7.68 -5.02 -4.65
CA ALA A 247 6.79 -5.53 -3.62
C ALA A 247 6.59 -7.05 -3.66
N LYS A 248 7.05 -7.75 -4.70
CA LYS A 248 6.80 -9.19 -4.90
C LYS A 248 5.32 -9.56 -4.99
N GLN A 249 4.55 -8.74 -5.71
CA GLN A 249 3.11 -8.92 -5.93
C GLN A 249 2.72 -8.98 -7.42
N ALA A 250 3.67 -9.21 -8.32
CA ALA A 250 3.44 -9.29 -9.75
C ALA A 250 2.50 -10.45 -10.19
N TYR A 251 2.29 -11.45 -9.35
CA TYR A 251 1.43 -12.62 -9.61
C TYR A 251 0.28 -12.72 -8.61
N GLY A 252 -0.14 -11.59 -8.03
CA GLY A 252 -1.27 -11.50 -7.11
C GLY A 252 -0.97 -12.03 -5.70
N GLU A 253 0.29 -12.08 -5.29
CA GLU A 253 0.66 -12.38 -3.92
C GLU A 253 0.11 -11.32 -2.95
N GLU A 254 -0.48 -11.77 -1.83
CA GLU A 254 -0.92 -10.88 -0.75
C GLU A 254 0.26 -10.47 0.14
N ASP A 255 1.11 -11.44 0.46
CA ASP A 255 2.32 -11.24 1.26
C ASP A 255 3.49 -10.79 0.38
N HIS A 256 4.30 -9.88 0.93
CA HIS A 256 5.57 -9.54 0.31
C HIS A 256 6.66 -10.49 0.83
N ILE A 257 7.28 -11.26 -0.05
CA ILE A 257 8.29 -12.27 0.34
C ILE A 257 9.57 -12.05 -0.44
N TRP A 258 10.63 -11.70 0.26
CA TRP A 258 11.97 -11.51 -0.32
C TRP A 258 12.93 -12.57 0.19
N LEU A 259 13.73 -13.08 -0.75
CA LEU A 259 14.90 -13.90 -0.45
C LEU A 259 16.12 -13.00 -0.33
N PRO A 260 17.11 -13.33 0.52
CA PRO A 260 18.39 -12.64 0.64
C PRO A 260 19.10 -12.29 -0.67
N SER A 261 18.91 -13.11 -1.71
CA SER A 261 19.51 -12.91 -3.03
C SER A 261 18.75 -11.90 -3.90
N ASP A 262 17.69 -11.28 -3.39
CA ASP A 262 16.95 -10.26 -4.12
C ASP A 262 17.82 -9.03 -4.36
N HIS A 263 17.83 -8.54 -5.61
CA HIS A 263 18.66 -7.40 -5.99
C HIS A 263 18.30 -6.09 -5.26
N ASN A 264 17.08 -5.97 -4.72
CA ASN A 264 16.69 -4.80 -3.94
C ASN A 264 17.20 -4.84 -2.49
N ILE A 265 17.75 -5.99 -2.04
CA ILE A 265 18.39 -6.11 -0.73
C ILE A 265 19.88 -5.86 -0.90
N VAL A 266 20.39 -4.87 -0.15
CA VAL A 266 21.81 -4.57 -0.12
C VAL A 266 22.42 -5.20 1.12
N ILE A 267 23.42 -6.05 0.91
CA ILE A 267 24.26 -6.61 1.97
C ILE A 267 25.34 -5.60 2.30
N ASP A 268 25.58 -5.37 3.59
CA ASP A 268 26.47 -4.32 4.06
C ASP A 268 27.58 -4.89 4.97
N GLU A 269 28.35 -4.00 5.60
CA GLU A 269 29.49 -4.17 6.51
C GLU A 269 29.82 -5.60 6.98
N VAL A 270 28.86 -6.31 7.57
CA VAL A 270 29.10 -7.60 8.26
C VAL A 270 28.35 -8.80 7.69
N GLY A 271 27.48 -8.60 6.69
CA GLY A 271 26.72 -9.68 6.07
C GLY A 271 27.48 -10.34 4.93
N ILE A 272 27.33 -11.66 4.78
CA ILE A 272 27.86 -12.40 3.62
C ILE A 272 26.72 -13.16 2.94
N LEU A 273 26.44 -12.82 1.67
CA LEU A 273 25.45 -13.56 0.88
C LEU A 273 25.99 -14.94 0.50
N THR A 274 25.22 -15.97 0.81
CA THR A 274 25.48 -17.38 0.47
C THR A 274 24.22 -18.01 -0.15
N GLU A 275 24.32 -19.25 -0.62
CA GLU A 275 23.15 -19.99 -1.11
C GLU A 275 22.06 -20.19 -0.05
N SER A 276 22.42 -20.23 1.24
CA SER A 276 21.48 -20.38 2.36
C SER A 276 20.88 -19.06 2.86
N GLY A 277 21.42 -17.91 2.43
CA GLY A 277 20.97 -16.58 2.86
C GLY A 277 22.11 -15.66 3.29
N ILE A 278 21.81 -14.64 4.09
CA ILE A 278 22.78 -13.68 4.64
C ILE A 278 23.39 -14.27 5.91
N VAL A 279 24.62 -14.75 5.82
CA VAL A 279 25.36 -15.31 6.96
C VAL A 279 26.04 -14.18 7.72
N VAL A 280 25.97 -14.24 9.05
CA VAL A 280 26.66 -13.33 9.97
C VAL A 280 27.45 -14.17 10.97
N ALA A 281 28.77 -13.96 11.02
CA ALA A 281 29.65 -14.68 11.91
C ALA A 281 29.60 -14.15 13.35
N HIS A 282 29.87 -15.02 14.32
CA HIS A 282 29.99 -14.63 15.72
C HIS A 282 31.06 -13.55 15.92
N GLY A 283 30.73 -12.48 16.65
CA GLY A 283 31.64 -11.39 16.98
C GLY A 283 31.51 -10.16 16.08
N GLU A 284 30.79 -10.28 14.95
CA GLU A 284 30.58 -9.19 13.99
C GLU A 284 29.63 -8.10 14.51
N LYS A 285 29.98 -6.84 14.23
CA LYS A 285 29.23 -5.66 14.68
C LYS A 285 29.04 -4.69 13.53
N GLY A 286 27.81 -4.26 13.31
CA GLY A 286 27.49 -3.32 12.24
C GLY A 286 26.18 -3.67 11.53
N ARG A 287 25.96 -3.03 10.39
CA ARG A 287 24.78 -3.26 9.55
C ARG A 287 24.98 -4.52 8.71
N VAL A 288 24.02 -5.44 8.80
CA VAL A 288 23.99 -6.69 8.02
C VAL A 288 23.42 -6.42 6.63
N MET A 289 22.29 -5.72 6.58
CA MET A 289 21.59 -5.41 5.34
C MET A 289 20.71 -4.18 5.46
N TYR A 290 20.34 -3.63 4.30
CA TYR A 290 19.23 -2.70 4.14
C TYR A 290 18.43 -2.99 2.87
N GLY A 291 17.21 -2.44 2.79
CA GLY A 291 16.24 -2.80 1.76
C GLY A 291 15.34 -3.97 2.19
N PRO A 292 14.50 -4.52 1.29
CA PRO A 292 14.20 -4.01 -0.04
C PRO A 292 13.54 -2.63 0.01
N PHE A 293 13.52 -1.91 -1.12
CA PHE A 293 12.87 -0.61 -1.25
C PHE A 293 11.46 -0.79 -1.83
N VAL A 294 10.44 -0.68 -0.97
CA VAL A 294 9.06 -1.00 -1.33
C VAL A 294 8.11 0.17 -1.05
N SER A 295 7.17 0.40 -1.95
CA SER A 295 6.05 1.32 -1.72
C SER A 295 4.93 0.60 -0.98
N LEU A 296 4.59 1.06 0.22
CA LEU A 296 3.57 0.49 1.09
C LEU A 296 2.37 1.43 1.23
N LYS A 297 1.19 0.84 1.35
CA LYS A 297 -0.06 1.57 1.61
C LYS A 297 -0.19 1.91 3.10
N ALA A 298 -1.05 2.86 3.44
CA ALA A 298 -1.44 3.05 4.83
C ALA A 298 -1.99 1.73 5.43
N GLY A 299 -1.69 1.47 6.70
CA GLY A 299 -2.16 0.28 7.43
C GLY A 299 -1.15 -0.29 8.42
N GLN A 300 -1.48 -1.44 9.00
CA GLN A 300 -0.61 -2.16 9.93
C GLN A 300 0.12 -3.29 9.22
N TYR A 301 1.35 -3.54 9.68
CA TYR A 301 2.24 -4.48 9.05
C TYR A 301 2.95 -5.35 10.07
N LYS A 302 3.08 -6.64 9.74
CA LYS A 302 3.93 -7.59 10.44
C LYS A 302 5.13 -7.91 9.55
N LEU A 303 6.32 -7.49 9.96
CA LEU A 303 7.58 -7.82 9.33
C LEU A 303 8.22 -9.00 10.04
N ILE A 304 8.55 -10.05 9.31
CA ILE A 304 9.07 -11.32 9.82
C ILE A 304 10.42 -11.57 9.17
N PHE A 305 11.44 -11.76 9.99
CA PHE A 305 12.72 -12.31 9.58
C PHE A 305 12.75 -13.78 9.94
N GLU A 306 12.99 -14.63 8.96
CA GLU A 306 13.27 -16.05 9.18
C GLU A 306 14.76 -16.29 9.13
N PHE A 307 15.17 -17.18 10.01
CA PHE A 307 16.55 -17.55 10.20
C PHE A 307 16.73 -19.06 10.01
N ASP A 308 17.98 -19.51 9.92
CA ASP A 308 18.26 -20.93 10.02
C ASP A 308 18.03 -21.46 11.46
N ASN A 309 17.96 -22.79 11.60
CA ASN A 309 17.65 -23.43 12.87
C ASN A 309 18.71 -23.21 13.98
N ASN A 310 19.91 -22.78 13.60
CA ASN A 310 21.05 -22.60 14.49
C ASN A 310 21.28 -21.13 14.86
N THR A 311 20.47 -20.22 14.33
CA THR A 311 20.69 -18.79 14.51
C THR A 311 20.43 -18.40 15.95
N THR A 312 21.39 -17.72 16.57
CA THR A 312 21.29 -17.22 17.94
C THR A 312 21.70 -15.76 18.01
N PHE A 313 21.08 -14.99 18.92
CA PHE A 313 21.48 -13.61 19.22
C PHE A 313 20.95 -13.20 20.60
N LYS A 314 21.55 -12.18 21.23
CA LYS A 314 20.92 -11.48 22.36
C LYS A 314 20.36 -10.12 21.94
N ASN A 315 21.07 -9.39 21.07
CA ASN A 315 20.70 -8.08 20.59
C ASN A 315 20.56 -8.10 19.07
N LEU A 316 19.42 -7.64 18.58
CA LEU A 316 19.18 -7.42 17.16
C LEU A 316 18.45 -6.09 17.02
N LEU A 317 18.92 -5.23 16.14
CA LEU A 317 18.25 -3.97 15.85
C LEU A 317 17.63 -4.04 14.45
N VAL A 318 16.33 -3.76 14.37
CA VAL A 318 15.60 -3.60 13.11
C VAL A 318 15.07 -2.17 13.02
N ASP A 319 15.60 -1.41 12.08
CA ASP A 319 15.05 -0.09 11.71
C ASP A 319 14.19 -0.21 10.46
N ILE A 320 13.06 0.48 10.48
CA ILE A 320 12.18 0.65 9.33
C ILE A 320 12.24 2.12 8.97
N SER A 321 12.62 2.43 7.74
CA SER A 321 12.79 3.81 7.29
C SER A 321 12.27 4.00 5.88
N SER A 322 12.07 5.24 5.46
CA SER A 322 11.71 5.61 4.08
C SER A 322 12.61 6.72 3.54
N GLY A 323 12.49 6.99 2.24
CA GLY A 323 13.25 8.06 1.60
C GLY A 323 14.76 7.82 1.60
N TYR A 324 15.17 6.55 1.47
CA TYR A 324 16.57 6.11 1.59
C TYR A 324 17.18 6.37 2.99
N GLY A 325 16.33 6.33 4.01
CA GLY A 325 16.72 6.51 5.41
C GLY A 325 16.65 7.93 5.94
N SER A 326 16.08 8.86 5.17
CA SER A 326 15.83 10.22 5.65
C SER A 326 14.79 10.23 6.77
N ASP A 327 13.82 9.31 6.70
CA ASP A 327 12.66 9.31 7.58
C ASP A 327 12.57 7.98 8.34
N THR A 328 12.57 8.04 9.67
CA THR A 328 12.37 6.86 10.51
C THR A 328 10.87 6.54 10.62
N VAL A 329 10.48 5.33 10.24
CA VAL A 329 9.12 4.81 10.38
C VAL A 329 8.96 4.10 11.73
N ALA A 330 9.85 3.17 12.04
CA ALA A 330 9.85 2.42 13.29
C ALA A 330 11.27 1.98 13.67
N HIS A 331 11.48 1.73 14.95
CA HIS A 331 12.75 1.30 15.52
C HIS A 331 12.50 0.18 16.53
N HIS A 332 13.11 -0.98 16.31
CA HIS A 332 12.90 -2.16 17.15
C HIS A 332 14.24 -2.70 17.65
N GLU A 333 14.53 -2.48 18.94
CA GLU A 333 15.67 -3.08 19.63
C GLU A 333 15.23 -4.36 20.35
N ILE A 334 15.67 -5.50 19.84
CA ILE A 334 15.26 -6.83 20.33
C ILE A 334 16.33 -7.35 21.29
N LYS A 335 15.97 -7.49 22.56
CA LYS A 335 16.86 -7.99 23.62
C LYS A 335 16.39 -9.33 24.19
N LYS A 336 17.32 -10.29 24.32
CA LYS A 336 17.11 -11.59 24.95
C LYS A 336 18.11 -11.81 26.09
N ASP A 337 17.63 -12.41 27.18
CA ASP A 337 18.45 -12.70 28.37
C ASP A 337 19.66 -13.59 28.04
N GLU A 338 19.42 -14.59 27.19
CA GLU A 338 20.38 -15.60 26.76
C GLU A 338 20.34 -15.80 25.24
N LYS A 339 21.44 -16.32 24.68
CA LYS A 339 21.49 -16.70 23.26
C LYS A 339 20.65 -17.95 23.06
N VAL A 340 19.48 -17.79 22.47
CA VAL A 340 18.54 -18.89 22.19
C VAL A 340 18.39 -19.06 20.69
N ALA A 341 18.37 -20.32 20.25
CA ALA A 341 18.07 -20.68 18.87
C ALA A 341 16.73 -20.07 18.45
N THR A 342 16.76 -19.28 17.38
CA THR A 342 15.64 -18.47 16.92
C THR A 342 15.44 -18.74 15.44
N HIS A 343 14.29 -19.31 15.09
CA HIS A 343 13.97 -19.63 13.69
C HIS A 343 13.25 -18.48 13.00
N GLU A 344 12.55 -17.64 13.76
CA GLU A 344 11.91 -16.45 13.24
C GLU A 344 11.84 -15.36 14.30
N HIS A 345 11.73 -14.11 13.86
CA HIS A 345 11.37 -13.00 14.71
C HIS A 345 10.48 -12.03 13.95
N ALA A 346 9.41 -11.56 14.60
CA ALA A 346 8.45 -10.64 14.01
C ALA A 346 8.47 -9.30 14.74
N VAL A 347 8.37 -8.22 13.98
CA VAL A 347 8.15 -6.86 14.48
C VAL A 347 6.90 -6.28 13.81
N PHE A 348 6.19 -5.43 14.54
CA PHE A 348 4.97 -4.78 14.06
C PHE A 348 5.18 -3.28 13.93
N PHE A 349 4.68 -2.70 12.85
CA PHE A 349 4.68 -1.26 12.64
C PHE A 349 3.42 -0.82 11.90
N SER A 350 3.15 0.47 11.89
CA SER A 350 1.98 1.07 11.23
C SER A 350 2.39 2.25 10.37
N LEU A 351 1.65 2.47 9.30
CA LEU A 351 1.78 3.62 8.39
C LEU A 351 0.48 4.42 8.38
N GLU A 352 0.54 5.70 8.72
CA GLU A 352 -0.63 6.61 8.67
C GLU A 352 -1.08 6.95 7.24
N ARG A 353 -0.16 6.83 6.28
CA ARG A 353 -0.35 7.19 4.87
C ARG A 353 0.41 6.23 3.97
N ASP A 354 0.17 6.32 2.67
CA ASP A 354 1.01 5.65 1.68
C ASP A 354 2.45 6.19 1.76
N VAL A 355 3.43 5.31 1.86
CA VAL A 355 4.86 5.64 1.98
C VAL A 355 5.63 4.92 0.87
N ARG A 356 6.51 5.65 0.19
CA ARG A 356 7.37 5.11 -0.87
C ARG A 356 8.76 4.79 -0.31
N ASP A 357 9.45 3.88 -0.99
CA ASP A 357 10.84 3.54 -0.72
C ASP A 357 11.08 3.16 0.76
N VAL A 358 10.13 2.43 1.35
CA VAL A 358 10.28 1.83 2.67
C VAL A 358 11.36 0.75 2.60
N GLU A 359 12.27 0.76 3.55
CA GLU A 359 13.38 -0.20 3.67
C GLU A 359 13.51 -0.74 5.10
N PHE A 360 14.02 -1.96 5.20
CA PHE A 360 14.29 -2.63 6.47
C PHE A 360 15.78 -2.74 6.68
N ARG A 361 16.29 -2.29 7.83
CA ARG A 361 17.72 -2.25 8.13
C ARG A 361 17.99 -3.10 9.35
N VAL A 362 18.93 -4.02 9.22
CA VAL A 362 19.25 -4.98 10.28
C VAL A 362 20.66 -4.71 10.78
N ASN A 363 20.81 -4.48 12.08
CA ASN A 363 22.11 -4.27 12.74
C ASN A 363 22.33 -5.31 13.86
N VAL A 364 23.57 -5.74 14.01
CA VAL A 364 24.00 -6.75 15.00
C VAL A 364 25.14 -6.22 15.89
N PHE A 365 25.31 -6.83 17.07
CA PHE A 365 26.16 -6.29 18.14
C PHE A 365 27.25 -7.27 18.63
N GLY A 366 27.64 -8.24 17.80
CA GLY A 366 28.71 -9.21 18.08
C GLY A 366 28.23 -10.51 18.72
N ASP A 367 26.96 -10.56 19.09
CA ASP A 367 26.31 -11.69 19.74
C ASP A 367 25.39 -12.47 18.82
N PHE A 368 25.08 -11.94 17.64
CA PHE A 368 24.43 -12.65 16.55
C PHE A 368 25.39 -13.67 15.91
N GLU A 369 24.88 -14.86 15.63
CA GLU A 369 25.55 -15.90 14.85
C GLU A 369 24.46 -16.71 14.14
N GLY A 370 24.52 -16.78 12.81
CA GLY A 370 23.54 -17.53 12.03
C GLY A 370 23.27 -16.93 10.65
N THR A 371 22.10 -17.24 10.10
CA THR A 371 21.73 -16.89 8.72
C THR A 371 20.35 -16.28 8.67
N ILE A 372 20.20 -15.12 8.02
CA ILE A 372 18.90 -14.57 7.62
C ILE A 372 18.53 -15.21 6.28
N SER A 373 17.46 -16.02 6.26
CA SER A 373 17.09 -16.86 5.11
C SER A 373 15.90 -16.32 4.33
N ARG A 374 15.00 -15.54 4.96
CA ARG A 374 13.83 -14.94 4.31
C ARG A 374 13.34 -13.70 5.06
N ILE A 375 12.77 -12.76 4.31
CA ILE A 375 12.08 -11.58 4.84
C ILE A 375 10.65 -11.61 4.32
N CYS A 376 9.67 -11.57 5.22
CA CYS A 376 8.27 -11.55 4.87
C CYS A 376 7.59 -10.34 5.50
N LEU A 377 6.86 -9.57 4.71
CA LEU A 377 6.01 -8.49 5.18
C LEU A 377 4.56 -8.83 4.86
N LYS A 378 3.72 -8.76 5.89
CA LYS A 378 2.28 -8.97 5.76
C LYS A 378 1.55 -7.71 6.17
N LYS A 379 0.61 -7.26 5.35
CA LYS A 379 -0.39 -6.29 5.81
C LYS A 379 -1.36 -7.03 6.72
N VAL A 380 -1.54 -6.53 7.95
CA VAL A 380 -2.42 -7.17 8.94
C VAL A 380 -3.54 -6.22 9.32
N GLU A 381 -4.71 -6.80 9.58
CA GLU A 381 -5.85 -6.06 10.16
C GLU A 381 -5.79 -6.04 11.69
N GLU A 382 -5.06 -6.98 12.27
CA GLU A 382 -4.95 -7.22 13.70
C GLU A 382 -3.51 -7.56 14.08
N ILE A 383 -3.00 -6.96 15.15
CA ILE A 383 -1.78 -7.36 15.83
C ILE A 383 -2.16 -8.38 16.91
N PHE A 384 -1.44 -9.51 16.95
CA PHE A 384 -1.73 -10.64 17.83
C PHE A 384 -0.51 -10.98 18.68
N TRP A 385 -0.72 -11.16 19.99
CA TRP A 385 0.27 -11.69 20.91
C TRP A 385 -0.33 -12.82 21.76
N LEU A 386 0.50 -13.78 22.16
CA LEU A 386 0.15 -14.72 23.21
C LEU A 386 0.48 -14.06 24.56
N ALA A 387 -0.39 -14.21 25.56
CA ALA A 387 -0.17 -13.63 26.89
C ALA A 387 1.08 -14.18 27.59
N LYS A 388 1.58 -15.34 27.15
CA LYS A 388 2.85 -15.92 27.63
C LYS A 388 4.10 -15.29 27.01
N ASP A 389 3.95 -14.54 25.92
CA ASP A 389 5.06 -13.95 25.19
C ASP A 389 5.89 -13.04 26.12
N LYS A 390 7.18 -12.91 25.83
CA LYS A 390 8.10 -12.13 26.67
C LYS A 390 7.76 -10.64 26.70
N ASP A 391 6.98 -10.18 25.74
CA ASP A 391 6.53 -8.79 25.65
C ASP A 391 5.61 -8.41 26.82
N PHE A 392 4.95 -9.38 27.47
CA PHE A 392 4.18 -9.15 28.69
C PHE A 392 4.95 -9.58 29.93
N THR A 393 5.00 -8.74 30.94
CA THR A 393 5.55 -9.08 32.26
C THR A 393 4.41 -9.41 33.21
N VAL A 394 4.47 -10.57 33.89
CA VAL A 394 3.57 -10.88 35.02
C VAL A 394 4.06 -10.13 36.24
N ASP A 395 3.15 -9.56 37.01
CA ASP A 395 3.49 -8.67 38.12
C ASP A 395 3.11 -9.25 39.50
N GLU A 396 2.02 -8.78 40.12
CA GLU A 396 1.67 -9.12 41.50
C GLU A 396 0.97 -10.48 41.62
N VAL A 397 0.12 -10.80 40.63
CA VAL A 397 -0.71 -12.00 40.63
C VAL A 397 -0.72 -12.69 39.27
N GLY A 398 -1.10 -13.97 39.27
CA GLY A 398 -1.08 -14.81 38.09
C GLY A 398 0.25 -15.56 37.91
N GLU A 399 0.23 -16.59 37.08
CA GLU A 399 1.37 -17.46 36.80
C GLU A 399 1.46 -17.70 35.29
N LYS A 400 2.61 -17.43 34.67
CA LYS A 400 2.85 -17.79 33.26
C LYS A 400 2.92 -19.30 33.11
N THR A 401 1.98 -19.87 32.36
CA THR A 401 1.87 -21.29 32.04
C THR A 401 2.04 -21.51 30.53
N LYS A 402 1.97 -22.78 30.07
CA LYS A 402 2.01 -23.08 28.63
C LYS A 402 0.78 -22.54 27.88
N GLN A 403 -0.31 -22.33 28.61
CA GLN A 403 -1.63 -21.91 28.12
C GLN A 403 -1.82 -20.38 28.13
N GLY A 404 -0.99 -19.62 28.86
CA GLY A 404 -1.15 -18.17 29.01
C GLY A 404 -0.74 -17.70 30.40
N ILE A 405 -1.41 -16.67 30.93
CA ILE A 405 -1.26 -16.23 32.33
C ILE A 405 -2.47 -16.73 33.11
N THR A 406 -2.26 -17.68 34.01
CA THR A 406 -3.32 -18.31 34.80
C THR A 406 -3.49 -17.56 36.13
N ILE A 407 -4.71 -17.15 36.45
CA ILE A 407 -5.11 -16.47 37.67
C ILE A 407 -6.02 -17.40 38.47
N ARG A 408 -5.72 -17.58 39.76
CA ARG A 408 -6.48 -18.44 40.69
C ARG A 408 -7.52 -17.61 41.45
N GLU A 409 -8.64 -18.25 41.81
CA GLU A 409 -9.69 -17.62 42.60
C GLU A 409 -9.14 -17.01 43.90
N GLY A 410 -9.65 -15.82 44.27
CA GLY A 410 -9.23 -15.09 45.46
C GLY A 410 -7.99 -14.20 45.30
N GLN A 411 -7.32 -14.22 44.15
CA GLN A 411 -6.19 -13.32 43.86
C GLN A 411 -6.68 -11.91 43.49
N SER A 412 -5.97 -10.88 43.94
CA SER A 412 -6.24 -9.48 43.56
C SER A 412 -4.93 -8.74 43.38
N GLY A 413 -4.85 -7.92 42.34
CA GLY A 413 -3.64 -7.19 42.00
C GLY A 413 -3.42 -7.11 40.49
N ARG A 414 -2.32 -6.46 40.10
CA ARG A 414 -1.92 -6.36 38.69
C ARG A 414 -1.42 -7.71 38.20
N VAL A 415 -2.06 -8.22 37.15
CA VAL A 415 -1.70 -9.48 36.52
C VAL A 415 -0.52 -9.30 35.60
N MET A 416 -0.59 -8.29 34.73
CA MET A 416 0.42 -8.09 33.70
C MET A 416 0.54 -6.63 33.26
N TYR A 417 1.67 -6.31 32.66
CA TYR A 417 1.89 -5.11 31.86
C TYR A 417 2.68 -5.42 30.59
N GLY A 418 2.51 -4.61 29.54
CA GLY A 418 3.12 -4.77 28.22
C GLY A 418 2.08 -4.96 27.11
N PRO A 419 2.49 -5.17 25.85
CA PRO A 419 3.85 -4.99 25.36
C PRO A 419 4.23 -3.50 25.38
N PHE A 420 5.50 -3.14 25.17
CA PHE A 420 5.89 -1.74 24.96
C PHE A 420 5.99 -1.49 23.46
N ILE A 421 4.95 -0.92 22.86
CA ILE A 421 4.84 -0.80 21.41
C ILE A 421 4.65 0.65 20.97
N LYS A 422 5.23 0.97 19.81
CA LYS A 422 4.93 2.21 19.11
C LYS A 422 3.60 2.09 18.40
N LEU A 423 2.66 2.96 18.73
CA LEU A 423 1.38 3.07 18.02
C LEU A 423 1.22 4.50 17.52
N PRO A 424 0.89 4.71 16.23
CA PRO A 424 0.52 6.03 15.77
C PRO A 424 -0.77 6.49 16.46
N ARG A 425 -1.05 7.79 16.41
CA ARG A 425 -2.36 8.30 16.83
C ARG A 425 -3.48 7.57 16.05
N GLY A 426 -4.62 7.40 16.68
CA GLY A 426 -5.74 6.68 16.07
C GLY A 426 -6.69 6.08 17.09
N GLN A 427 -7.68 5.34 16.60
CA GLN A 427 -8.58 4.55 17.43
C GLN A 427 -8.22 3.07 17.32
N TYR A 428 -8.19 2.40 18.46
CA TYR A 428 -7.80 1.01 18.58
C TYR A 428 -8.82 0.23 19.39
N LYS A 429 -9.00 -1.04 19.01
CA LYS A 429 -9.73 -2.02 19.80
C LYS A 429 -8.74 -3.03 20.35
N LEU A 430 -8.59 -3.07 21.67
CA LEU A 430 -7.87 -4.13 22.38
C LEU A 430 -8.84 -5.25 22.73
N ILE A 431 -8.45 -6.48 22.49
CA ILE A 431 -9.23 -7.68 22.80
C ILE A 431 -8.39 -8.59 23.67
N LEU A 432 -8.91 -8.97 24.83
CA LEU A 432 -8.32 -9.95 25.73
C LEU A 432 -9.02 -11.30 25.51
N GLY A 433 -8.28 -12.32 25.09
CA GLY A 433 -8.78 -13.68 24.91
C GLY A 433 -8.50 -14.55 26.13
N PHE A 434 -9.51 -15.27 26.61
CA PHE A 434 -9.47 -16.10 27.81
C PHE A 434 -9.73 -17.58 27.51
N SER A 435 -9.36 -18.48 28.43
CA SER A 435 -9.69 -19.91 28.31
C SER A 435 -11.17 -20.18 28.51
N GLU A 436 -11.69 -21.23 27.86
CA GLU A 436 -13.02 -21.79 28.11
C GLU A 436 -13.16 -22.04 29.63
N ASN A 437 -14.19 -21.46 30.25
CA ASN A 437 -14.47 -21.42 31.71
C ASN A 437 -13.79 -20.31 32.53
N THR A 438 -13.15 -19.32 31.92
CA THR A 438 -12.70 -18.13 32.66
C THR A 438 -13.90 -17.37 33.19
N VAL A 439 -13.92 -17.07 34.48
CA VAL A 439 -15.04 -16.45 35.18
C VAL A 439 -14.57 -15.26 36.00
N PHE A 440 -15.25 -14.13 35.85
CA PHE A 440 -15.04 -12.94 36.67
C PHE A 440 -16.29 -12.06 36.68
N ARG A 441 -16.36 -11.14 37.62
CA ARG A 441 -17.33 -10.05 37.69
C ARG A 441 -16.65 -8.73 37.36
N ASP A 442 -15.45 -8.50 37.91
CA ASP A 442 -14.71 -7.25 37.81
C ASP A 442 -13.37 -7.45 37.08
N LEU A 443 -13.10 -6.59 36.09
CA LEU A 443 -11.84 -6.53 35.35
C LEU A 443 -11.46 -5.07 35.13
N PHE A 444 -10.25 -4.71 35.53
CA PHE A 444 -9.68 -3.40 35.25
C PHE A 444 -8.58 -3.51 34.22
N LEU A 445 -8.65 -2.68 33.20
CA LEU A 445 -7.63 -2.53 32.19
C LEU A 445 -7.29 -1.05 32.07
N ASP A 446 -6.01 -0.71 32.06
CA ASP A 446 -5.56 0.60 31.61
C ASP A 446 -4.58 0.48 30.45
N VAL A 447 -4.59 1.50 29.60
CA VAL A 447 -3.63 1.71 28.53
C VAL A 447 -2.79 2.91 28.93
N SER A 448 -1.48 2.72 28.95
CA SER A 448 -0.53 3.68 29.47
C SER A 448 0.58 3.95 28.44
N THR A 449 1.17 5.15 28.46
CA THR A 449 2.28 5.56 27.60
C THR A 449 3.46 6.10 28.42
N ASN A 450 4.61 6.33 27.77
CA ASN A 450 5.81 6.86 28.41
C ASN A 450 6.26 6.01 29.62
N TRP A 451 6.39 4.69 29.41
CA TRP A 451 6.73 3.73 30.48
C TRP A 451 5.67 3.72 31.60
N GLY A 452 4.46 4.06 31.18
CA GLY A 452 3.22 4.22 31.92
C GLY A 452 3.25 5.13 33.12
N SER A 453 3.94 6.27 32.95
CA SER A 453 3.67 7.49 33.68
C SER A 453 2.33 8.13 33.27
N ASP A 454 1.91 7.93 32.02
CA ASP A 454 0.78 8.64 31.43
C ASP A 454 -0.33 7.65 31.05
N VAL A 455 -1.43 7.62 31.82
CA VAL A 455 -2.57 6.75 31.54
C VAL A 455 -3.46 7.42 30.49
N VAL A 456 -3.57 6.80 29.31
CA VAL A 456 -4.36 7.34 28.17
C VAL A 456 -5.78 6.82 28.13
N ALA A 457 -6.04 5.64 28.69
CA ALA A 457 -7.40 5.10 28.84
C ALA A 457 -7.50 4.17 30.04
N GLU A 458 -8.63 4.24 30.75
CA GLU A 458 -8.96 3.35 31.86
C GLU A 458 -10.32 2.70 31.61
N PHE A 459 -10.39 1.40 31.86
CA PHE A 459 -11.59 0.61 31.68
C PHE A 459 -11.85 -0.19 32.94
N ASN A 460 -12.96 0.13 33.61
CA ASN A 460 -13.47 -0.66 34.71
C ASN A 460 -14.73 -1.41 34.27
N ARG A 461 -14.58 -2.69 33.96
CA ARG A 461 -15.70 -3.56 33.57
C ARG A 461 -16.20 -4.29 34.81
N THR A 462 -17.33 -3.81 35.33
CA THR A 462 -18.09 -4.49 36.39
C THR A 462 -19.36 -5.07 35.81
N HIS A 463 -19.48 -6.39 35.89
CA HIS A 463 -20.67 -7.13 35.44
C HIS A 463 -21.61 -7.43 36.62
N HIS A 464 -22.89 -7.67 36.32
CA HIS A 464 -23.87 -7.95 37.37
C HIS A 464 -23.64 -9.30 38.09
N THR A 465 -23.09 -10.29 37.39
CA THR A 465 -22.81 -11.63 37.92
C THR A 465 -21.46 -12.16 37.43
N ARG A 466 -20.84 -13.04 38.23
CA ARG A 466 -19.65 -13.81 37.85
C ARG A 466 -20.07 -14.85 36.80
N ASN A 467 -19.75 -14.60 35.53
CA ASN A 467 -20.14 -15.44 34.40
C ASN A 467 -18.91 -15.88 33.61
N ILE A 468 -19.07 -16.95 32.82
CA ILE A 468 -18.03 -17.42 31.89
C ILE A 468 -17.84 -16.37 30.78
N ARG A 469 -16.59 -16.03 30.49
CA ARG A 469 -16.19 -15.20 29.36
C ARG A 469 -14.97 -15.77 28.68
N ASP A 470 -15.03 -15.79 27.35
CA ASP A 470 -13.97 -16.19 26.44
C ASP A 470 -13.22 -14.98 25.86
N GLU A 471 -13.83 -13.80 25.82
CA GLU A 471 -13.16 -12.55 25.46
C GLU A 471 -13.72 -11.31 26.16
N GLU A 472 -12.90 -10.25 26.24
CA GLU A 472 -13.32 -8.88 26.57
C GLU A 472 -12.69 -7.87 25.62
N CYS A 473 -13.45 -6.84 25.25
CA CYS A 473 -13.01 -5.83 24.29
C CYS A 473 -13.06 -4.42 24.88
N PHE A 474 -12.06 -3.62 24.50
CA PHE A 474 -11.88 -2.24 24.95
C PHE A 474 -11.47 -1.35 23.78
N VAL A 475 -12.19 -0.26 23.58
CA VAL A 475 -11.87 0.72 22.52
C VAL A 475 -11.23 1.95 23.16
N PHE A 476 -10.03 2.29 22.72
CA PHE A 476 -9.29 3.48 23.17
C PHE A 476 -8.84 4.34 21.99
N LYS A 477 -8.45 5.58 22.28
CA LYS A 477 -7.91 6.53 21.30
C LYS A 477 -6.54 7.01 21.76
N LEU A 478 -5.60 7.11 20.82
CA LEU A 478 -4.35 7.82 21.01
C LEU A 478 -4.43 9.14 20.24
N LEU A 479 -4.14 10.24 20.93
CA LEU A 479 -4.21 11.58 20.36
C LEU A 479 -2.90 11.98 19.65
N ASN A 480 -1.80 11.39 20.09
CA ASN A 480 -0.47 11.57 19.52
C ASN A 480 0.11 10.22 19.10
N ASP A 481 1.20 10.26 18.34
CA ASP A 481 2.04 9.09 18.10
C ASP A 481 2.78 8.78 19.39
N GLU A 482 2.66 7.55 19.87
CA GLU A 482 3.18 7.13 21.16
C GLU A 482 4.22 6.03 20.94
N ASP A 483 5.43 6.23 21.45
CA ASP A 483 6.56 5.31 21.21
C ASP A 483 6.58 4.12 22.18
N CYS A 484 5.83 4.18 23.28
CA CYS A 484 5.90 3.21 24.38
C CYS A 484 4.51 3.01 25.00
N VAL A 485 3.56 2.55 24.19
CA VAL A 485 2.22 2.16 24.67
C VAL A 485 2.31 0.80 25.33
N GLU A 486 1.71 0.66 26.50
CA GLU A 486 1.54 -0.60 27.22
C GLU A 486 0.11 -0.83 27.68
N PHE A 487 -0.28 -2.10 27.77
CA PHE A 487 -1.56 -2.52 28.33
C PHE A 487 -1.32 -3.08 29.73
N ARG A 488 -2.18 -2.78 30.68
CA ARG A 488 -2.06 -3.21 32.08
C ARG A 488 -3.38 -3.81 32.54
N MET A 489 -3.34 -5.07 32.97
CA MET A 489 -4.55 -5.80 33.42
C MET A 489 -4.48 -6.01 34.93
N THR A 490 -5.52 -5.61 35.63
CA THR A 490 -5.70 -5.79 37.07
C THR A 490 -6.99 -6.56 37.32
N VAL A 491 -6.90 -7.55 38.20
CA VAL A 491 -8.03 -8.41 38.57
C VAL A 491 -8.35 -8.27 40.05
N TYR A 492 -9.58 -8.63 40.39
CA TYR A 492 -10.07 -8.66 41.76
C TYR A 492 -10.44 -10.10 42.14
N GLY A 493 -10.64 -10.38 43.44
CA GLY A 493 -10.71 -11.73 44.02
C GLY A 493 -11.77 -12.68 43.47
N ASP A 494 -12.61 -12.20 42.56
CA ASP A 494 -13.65 -12.90 41.83
C ASP A 494 -13.21 -13.45 40.46
N PHE A 495 -11.98 -13.15 40.02
CA PHE A 495 -11.41 -13.69 38.78
C PHE A 495 -10.81 -15.08 38.97
N GLU A 496 -11.14 -16.00 38.06
CA GLU A 496 -10.50 -17.32 37.95
C GLU A 496 -10.47 -17.74 36.47
N GLY A 497 -9.28 -18.07 35.96
CA GLY A 497 -9.14 -18.50 34.57
C GLY A 497 -7.76 -18.20 34.01
N THR A 498 -7.64 -18.22 32.68
CA THR A 498 -6.36 -17.98 32.00
C THR A 498 -6.53 -16.95 30.90
N LEU A 499 -5.77 -15.85 30.96
CA LEU A 499 -5.57 -14.95 29.83
C LEU A 499 -4.64 -15.64 28.83
N ARG A 500 -5.13 -15.92 27.63
CA ARG A 500 -4.43 -16.68 26.60
C ARG A 500 -3.70 -15.80 25.60
N ASP A 501 -4.39 -14.79 25.09
CA ASP A 501 -3.96 -13.97 23.97
C ASP A 501 -4.49 -12.54 24.10
N ILE A 502 -3.79 -11.62 23.46
CA ILE A 502 -4.12 -10.20 23.41
C ILE A 502 -4.05 -9.79 21.94
N ARG A 503 -5.07 -9.09 21.48
CA ARG A 503 -5.21 -8.66 20.08
C ARG A 503 -5.46 -7.17 20.02
N LEU A 504 -4.87 -6.49 19.06
CA LEU A 504 -5.04 -5.06 18.84
C LEU A 504 -5.42 -4.81 17.39
N VAL A 505 -6.60 -4.25 17.18
CA VAL A 505 -7.11 -3.85 15.86
C VAL A 505 -7.03 -2.33 15.75
N ASN A 506 -6.35 -1.83 14.74
CA ASN A 506 -6.46 -0.40 14.39
C ASN A 506 -7.80 -0.19 13.68
N MET A 507 -8.72 0.49 14.36
CA MET A 507 -10.04 0.80 13.82
C MET A 507 -10.00 1.99 12.83
N GLY A 508 -8.87 2.70 12.80
CA GLY A 508 -8.72 3.98 12.12
C GLY A 508 -9.48 5.09 12.84
N ALA A 509 -8.97 6.30 12.74
CA ALA A 509 -9.72 7.50 13.06
C ALA A 509 -9.27 8.63 12.13
N LEU A 510 -10.22 9.38 11.59
CA LEU A 510 -9.90 10.55 10.79
C LEU A 510 -9.77 11.75 11.74
N LEU A 511 -8.53 12.20 11.92
CA LEU A 511 -8.22 13.40 12.68
C LEU A 511 -8.11 14.59 11.74
N ILE A 512 -8.81 15.67 12.07
CA ILE A 512 -8.86 16.90 11.28
C ILE A 512 -8.39 18.04 12.17
N PRO A 513 -7.11 18.46 12.04
CA PRO A 513 -6.55 19.49 12.89
C PRO A 513 -7.15 20.86 12.60
N TYR A 514 -7.14 21.76 13.59
CA TYR A 514 -7.59 23.15 13.44
C TYR A 514 -6.86 23.89 12.30
N THR A 515 -5.65 23.43 11.97
CA THR A 515 -4.82 23.95 10.87
C THR A 515 -5.30 23.51 9.50
N ASP A 516 -6.23 22.56 9.39
CA ASP A 516 -6.76 22.08 8.12
C ASP A 516 -7.38 23.27 7.34
N PRO A 517 -6.91 23.55 6.12
CA PRO A 517 -7.36 24.71 5.34
C PRO A 517 -8.83 24.60 4.90
N ARG A 518 -9.43 23.40 4.94
CA ARG A 518 -10.83 23.17 4.61
C ARG A 518 -11.75 23.62 5.74
N ILE A 519 -11.27 23.70 6.97
CA ILE A 519 -11.99 24.33 8.07
C ILE A 519 -12.10 25.84 7.80
N GLN A 520 -13.30 26.37 7.86
CA GLN A 520 -13.59 27.78 7.67
C GLN A 520 -14.02 28.41 9.00
N LEU A 521 -13.73 29.71 9.15
CA LEU A 521 -13.93 30.44 10.39
C LEU A 521 -14.86 31.62 10.17
N ILE A 522 -15.67 31.92 11.18
CA ILE A 522 -16.52 33.11 11.23
C ILE A 522 -16.21 33.83 12.54
N ASP A 523 -15.78 35.09 12.44
CA ASP A 523 -15.45 35.99 13.54
C ASP A 523 -14.39 35.50 14.56
N VAL A 524 -13.81 34.32 14.33
CA VAL A 524 -12.71 33.73 15.10
C VAL A 524 -11.46 33.60 14.23
N HIS A 525 -10.31 33.35 14.86
CA HIS A 525 -9.04 33.21 14.16
C HIS A 525 -8.24 32.02 14.69
N ARG A 526 -7.35 31.51 13.84
CA ARG A 526 -6.34 30.52 14.20
C ARG A 526 -5.19 31.20 14.92
N THR A 527 -4.69 30.53 15.95
CA THR A 527 -3.44 30.84 16.64
C THR A 527 -2.50 29.64 16.54
N SER A 528 -1.29 29.74 17.07
CA SER A 528 -0.37 28.59 17.18
C SER A 528 -0.87 27.50 18.14
N GLY A 529 -1.86 27.80 18.99
CA GLY A 529 -2.44 26.87 19.96
C GLY A 529 -3.85 26.38 19.63
N GLY A 530 -4.42 26.75 18.48
CA GLY A 530 -5.78 26.36 18.09
C GLY A 530 -6.66 27.53 17.62
N ILE A 531 -7.94 27.25 17.40
CA ILE A 531 -8.96 28.25 17.05
C ILE A 531 -9.58 28.81 18.34
N VAL A 532 -9.34 30.09 18.60
CA VAL A 532 -9.77 30.74 19.85
C VAL A 532 -11.21 31.26 19.73
N ILE A 533 -12.10 30.66 20.53
CA ILE A 533 -13.51 31.03 20.64
C ILE A 533 -13.69 31.80 21.95
N ASN A 534 -13.66 33.13 21.88
CA ASN A 534 -13.91 33.99 23.05
C ASN A 534 -15.39 34.04 23.46
N LYS A 535 -15.61 34.37 24.74
CA LYS A 535 -16.94 34.64 25.31
C LYS A 535 -17.77 35.72 24.60
N SER A 536 -17.19 36.53 23.72
CA SER A 536 -17.93 37.55 22.96
C SER A 536 -18.57 37.02 21.68
N HIS A 537 -18.11 35.88 21.16
CA HIS A 537 -18.61 35.33 19.89
C HIS A 537 -19.97 34.67 20.09
N GLN A 538 -20.88 34.87 19.15
CA GLN A 538 -22.20 34.25 19.15
C GLN A 538 -22.51 33.71 17.76
N GLY A 539 -23.20 32.56 17.71
CA GLY A 539 -23.52 31.87 16.47
C GLY A 539 -22.39 30.95 16.03
N ARG A 540 -22.36 30.66 14.73
CA ARG A 540 -21.40 29.75 14.11
C ARG A 540 -20.01 30.39 14.10
N VAL A 541 -19.01 29.61 14.50
CA VAL A 541 -17.61 30.07 14.57
C VAL A 541 -16.67 29.19 13.75
N VAL A 542 -16.99 27.90 13.62
CA VAL A 542 -16.25 26.93 12.82
C VAL A 542 -17.21 26.18 11.93
N TYR A 543 -16.82 25.96 10.68
CA TYR A 543 -17.58 25.11 9.76
C TYR A 543 -16.67 24.40 8.75
N GLY A 544 -17.09 23.22 8.30
CA GLY A 544 -16.23 22.31 7.56
C GLY A 544 -15.33 21.46 8.47
N PRO A 545 -14.49 20.58 7.90
CA PRO A 545 -14.33 20.34 6.46
C PRO A 545 -15.55 19.67 5.83
N TYR A 546 -15.60 19.68 4.51
CA TYR A 546 -16.55 18.91 3.71
C TYR A 546 -15.88 17.60 3.32
N ILE A 547 -16.39 16.48 3.82
CA ILE A 547 -15.79 15.15 3.60
C ILE A 547 -16.83 14.15 3.08
N SER A 548 -16.35 13.21 2.27
CA SER A 548 -17.15 12.06 1.86
C SER A 548 -17.07 10.95 2.89
N LEU A 549 -18.23 10.47 3.36
CA LEU A 549 -18.34 9.31 4.23
C LEU A 549 -19.26 8.27 3.60
N SER A 550 -18.80 7.02 3.56
CA SER A 550 -19.59 5.87 3.11
C SER A 550 -20.73 5.54 4.11
N PRO A 551 -21.71 4.70 3.74
CA PRO A 551 -22.75 4.26 4.67
C PRO A 551 -22.14 3.60 5.92
N GLY A 552 -22.63 3.96 7.10
CA GLY A 552 -22.06 3.45 8.36
C GLY A 552 -22.54 4.20 9.61
N LYS A 553 -22.11 3.71 10.77
CA LYS A 553 -22.27 4.38 12.07
C LYS A 553 -20.96 5.11 12.39
N TYR A 554 -21.05 6.35 12.83
CA TYR A 554 -19.90 7.20 13.11
C TYR A 554 -20.07 7.95 14.43
N GLU A 555 -18.95 8.24 15.08
CA GLU A 555 -18.80 9.21 16.16
C GLU A 555 -17.89 10.33 15.65
N VAL A 556 -18.32 11.58 15.80
CA VAL A 556 -17.42 12.74 15.68
C VAL A 556 -17.24 13.40 17.03
N GLU A 557 -15.99 13.70 17.37
CA GLU A 557 -15.57 14.35 18.60
C GLU A 557 -14.83 15.65 18.28
N ALA A 558 -15.32 16.77 18.79
CA ALA A 558 -14.61 18.04 18.78
C ALA A 558 -13.78 18.17 20.06
N VAL A 559 -12.47 18.30 19.93
CA VAL A 559 -11.51 18.37 21.05
C VAL A 559 -11.00 19.79 21.22
N PHE A 560 -10.91 20.21 22.48
CA PHE A 560 -10.48 21.55 22.90
C PHE A 560 -9.37 21.45 23.94
N SER A 561 -8.59 22.53 24.06
CA SER A 561 -7.45 22.63 24.98
C SER A 561 -7.85 22.43 26.45
N ASP A 562 -6.87 22.09 27.29
CA ASP A 562 -7.09 21.75 28.70
C ASP A 562 -7.74 22.84 29.57
N ASP A 563 -7.57 24.10 29.20
CA ASP A 563 -8.14 25.26 29.89
C ASP A 563 -9.55 25.63 29.40
N SER A 564 -10.07 24.93 28.39
CA SER A 564 -11.35 25.22 27.75
C SER A 564 -12.58 24.85 28.60
N ASP A 565 -13.70 25.53 28.34
CA ASP A 565 -15.03 25.19 28.88
C ASP A 565 -16.06 25.19 27.75
N CYS A 566 -16.36 24.01 27.24
CA CYS A 566 -17.17 23.85 26.03
C CYS A 566 -18.68 23.90 26.29
N ARG A 567 -19.12 24.26 27.50
CA ARG A 567 -20.55 24.37 27.83
C ARG A 567 -21.27 25.32 26.89
N GLY A 568 -22.35 24.87 26.29
CA GLY A 568 -23.15 25.71 25.40
C GLY A 568 -22.49 26.00 24.04
N ILE A 569 -21.37 25.35 23.72
CA ILE A 569 -20.92 25.17 22.34
C ILE A 569 -21.66 23.96 21.77
N THR A 570 -22.28 24.10 20.60
CA THR A 570 -22.96 23.03 19.89
C THR A 570 -22.03 22.49 18.81
N LEU A 571 -21.82 21.18 18.81
CA LEU A 571 -21.31 20.44 17.65
C LEU A 571 -22.52 20.03 16.81
N ASP A 572 -22.55 20.43 15.55
CA ASP A 572 -23.61 20.09 14.58
C ASP A 572 -22.96 19.38 13.39
N VAL A 573 -23.45 18.18 13.09
CA VAL A 573 -23.06 17.37 11.95
C VAL A 573 -24.10 17.59 10.87
N CYS A 574 -23.69 18.05 9.71
CA CYS A 574 -24.60 18.39 8.63
C CYS A 574 -24.17 17.80 7.28
N SER A 575 -25.05 17.84 6.29
CA SER A 575 -24.77 17.58 4.88
C SER A 575 -25.56 18.51 3.97
N ASN A 576 -25.39 18.39 2.65
CA ASN A 576 -25.98 19.27 1.65
C ASN A 576 -25.60 20.74 1.87
N SER A 577 -24.29 21.00 1.98
CA SER A 577 -23.71 22.30 2.38
C SER A 577 -24.27 22.82 3.71
N GLY A 578 -24.61 21.86 4.57
CA GLY A 578 -25.28 21.96 5.85
C GLY A 578 -26.64 22.64 5.87
N ASP A 579 -27.43 22.44 4.83
CA ASP A 579 -28.89 22.62 4.89
C ASP A 579 -29.57 21.49 5.68
N LEU A 580 -28.95 20.31 5.71
CA LEU A 580 -29.48 19.14 6.41
C LEU A 580 -28.65 18.87 7.66
N SER A 581 -29.20 19.16 8.85
CA SER A 581 -28.59 18.73 10.12
C SER A 581 -28.89 17.25 10.32
N ILE A 582 -27.84 16.46 10.49
CA ILE A 582 -27.87 15.00 10.70
C ILE A 582 -27.97 14.72 12.19
N GLU A 583 -27.09 15.30 12.99
CA GLU A 583 -27.06 15.13 14.45
C GLU A 583 -26.38 16.32 15.13
N LYS A 584 -26.77 16.63 16.37
CA LYS A 584 -26.15 17.72 17.13
C LYS A 584 -26.07 17.43 18.62
N ASN A 585 -25.02 17.94 19.25
CA ASN A 585 -24.84 17.85 20.69
C ASN A 585 -24.36 19.19 21.27
N THR A 586 -24.96 19.57 22.39
CA THR A 586 -24.55 20.71 23.20
C THR A 586 -24.35 20.21 24.64
N PRO A 587 -23.11 20.16 25.16
CA PRO A 587 -22.88 19.71 26.52
C PRO A 587 -23.45 20.74 27.50
N LYS A 588 -24.08 20.21 28.56
CA LYS A 588 -24.64 21.01 29.67
C LYS A 588 -23.61 21.24 30.78
N ASP A 589 -22.72 20.28 30.96
CA ASP A 589 -21.67 20.29 31.99
C ASP A 589 -20.31 20.67 31.42
N LYS A 590 -19.39 21.08 32.30
CA LYS A 590 -18.04 21.50 31.89
C LYS A 590 -17.33 20.28 31.31
N THR A 591 -16.95 20.40 30.04
CA THR A 591 -16.24 19.37 29.29
C THR A 591 -15.22 20.02 28.37
N LYS A 592 -14.21 19.25 28.00
CA LYS A 592 -13.18 19.61 27.01
C LYS A 592 -13.46 19.01 25.63
N THR A 593 -14.44 18.11 25.53
CA THR A 593 -14.83 17.50 24.26
C THR A 593 -16.35 17.49 24.07
N ILE A 594 -16.77 17.51 22.80
CA ILE A 594 -18.18 17.42 22.41
C ILE A 594 -18.29 16.26 21.42
N LYS A 595 -19.20 15.31 21.66
CA LYS A 595 -19.36 14.10 20.84
C LYS A 595 -20.73 14.04 20.17
N CYS A 596 -20.79 13.60 18.92
CA CYS A 596 -22.01 13.31 18.18
C CYS A 596 -21.92 11.92 17.54
N ASN A 597 -22.90 11.06 17.80
CA ASN A 597 -23.03 9.76 17.14
C ASN A 597 -24.09 9.87 16.04
N PHE A 598 -23.75 9.50 14.81
CA PHE A 598 -24.65 9.62 13.67
C PHE A 598 -24.57 8.39 12.75
N VAL A 599 -25.58 8.21 11.91
CA VAL A 599 -25.69 7.08 10.98
C VAL A 599 -25.96 7.59 9.58
N LEU A 600 -25.24 7.05 8.60
CA LEU A 600 -25.44 7.30 7.18
C LEU A 600 -25.96 6.03 6.52
N SER A 601 -27.13 6.10 5.87
CA SER A 601 -27.72 4.98 5.12
C SER A 601 -27.19 4.84 3.70
N GLU A 602 -26.59 5.89 3.16
CA GLU A 602 -25.99 5.97 1.84
C GLU A 602 -24.67 6.76 1.91
N GLU A 603 -23.88 6.76 0.84
CA GLU A 603 -22.68 7.58 0.77
C GLU A 603 -23.06 9.06 0.72
N VAL A 604 -22.47 9.87 1.59
CA VAL A 604 -22.68 11.32 1.66
C VAL A 604 -21.36 12.01 1.37
N SER A 605 -21.30 12.79 0.28
CA SER A 605 -20.05 13.36 -0.23
C SER A 605 -19.64 14.70 0.40
N ASP A 606 -20.50 15.30 1.23
CA ASP A 606 -20.31 16.65 1.76
C ASP A 606 -20.65 16.80 3.25
N VAL A 607 -20.34 15.78 4.05
CA VAL A 607 -20.50 15.84 5.50
C VAL A 607 -19.67 17.00 6.06
N GLU A 608 -20.31 17.87 6.84
CA GLU A 608 -19.78 19.10 7.39
C GLU A 608 -19.90 19.07 8.92
N PHE A 609 -18.84 19.48 9.63
CA PHE A 609 -18.88 19.69 11.07
C PHE A 609 -18.92 21.18 11.41
N ARG A 610 -19.77 21.57 12.35
CA ARG A 610 -19.95 22.96 12.77
C ARG A 610 -19.81 23.10 14.26
N LEU A 611 -19.16 24.19 14.68
CA LEU A 611 -19.19 24.64 16.07
C LEU A 611 -19.97 25.96 16.15
N GLU A 612 -21.00 25.97 16.96
CA GLU A 612 -21.80 27.16 17.25
C GLU A 612 -21.75 27.49 18.75
N THR A 613 -21.54 28.75 19.12
CA THR A 613 -21.43 29.17 20.51
C THR A 613 -22.49 30.20 20.89
N LYS A 614 -22.88 30.20 22.16
CA LYS A 614 -23.76 31.24 22.74
C LYS A 614 -22.99 32.39 23.40
N GLY A 615 -21.66 32.43 23.29
CA GLY A 615 -20.83 33.52 23.82
C GLY A 615 -20.86 33.62 25.33
N LYS A 616 -20.62 32.51 26.03
CA LYS A 616 -20.58 32.49 27.50
C LYS A 616 -19.23 32.09 28.08
N TYR A 617 -18.48 31.26 27.36
CA TYR A 617 -17.23 30.70 27.80
C TYR A 617 -16.16 30.89 26.72
N SER A 618 -14.90 30.89 27.15
CA SER A 618 -13.78 30.87 26.22
C SER A 618 -13.30 29.43 26.07
N SER A 619 -13.03 29.04 24.82
CA SER A 619 -12.47 27.73 24.49
C SER A 619 -11.51 27.85 23.32
N THR A 620 -10.53 26.96 23.25
CA THR A 620 -9.61 26.84 22.12
C THR A 620 -9.83 25.49 21.47
N PHE A 621 -10.37 25.47 20.26
CA PHE A 621 -10.60 24.24 19.50
C PHE A 621 -9.31 23.76 18.83
N GLU A 622 -9.02 22.48 18.93
CA GLU A 622 -7.78 21.86 18.45
C GLU A 622 -8.01 20.93 17.25
N TYR A 623 -8.99 20.03 17.28
CA TYR A 623 -9.24 19.11 16.16
C TYR A 623 -10.60 18.42 16.25
N PHE A 624 -11.07 17.90 15.12
CA PHE A 624 -12.11 16.88 15.09
C PHE A 624 -11.48 15.49 15.02
N ILE A 625 -12.09 14.51 15.67
CA ILE A 625 -11.83 13.08 15.48
C ILE A 625 -13.11 12.45 14.95
N ILE A 626 -13.03 11.72 13.84
CA ILE A 626 -14.13 10.89 13.35
C ILE A 626 -13.70 9.44 13.46
N SER A 627 -14.54 8.66 14.09
CA SER A 627 -14.29 7.26 14.44
C SER A 627 -15.55 6.44 14.24
N THR A 628 -15.44 5.12 14.21
CA THR A 628 -16.61 4.26 14.36
C THR A 628 -16.91 4.04 15.85
N PRO A 629 -18.17 4.16 16.28
CA PRO A 629 -18.54 3.99 17.68
C PRO A 629 -18.31 2.54 18.13
N ASP A 630 -18.04 2.36 19.42
CA ASP A 630 -17.97 1.03 20.04
C ASP A 630 -19.39 0.43 20.07
N VAL A 631 -19.66 -0.52 19.17
CA VAL A 631 -20.94 -1.25 19.14
C VAL A 631 -20.69 -2.65 19.68
N GLU A 632 -21.24 -2.94 20.86
CA GLU A 632 -21.23 -4.30 21.43
C GLU A 632 -21.75 -5.31 20.39
N GLY A 633 -20.91 -6.29 20.03
CA GLY A 633 -21.31 -7.48 19.26
C GLY A 633 -21.27 -7.40 17.73
N GLU A 634 -20.86 -6.30 17.09
CA GLU A 634 -20.70 -6.24 15.61
C GLU A 634 -19.23 -6.46 15.20
N VAL A 635 -18.87 -7.71 14.88
CA VAL A 635 -17.48 -8.12 14.63
C VAL A 635 -16.95 -7.76 13.23
N ASN A 636 -17.79 -7.49 12.21
CA ASN A 636 -17.33 -7.74 10.83
C ASN A 636 -17.63 -6.72 9.72
N LYS A 637 -18.02 -5.47 9.98
CA LYS A 637 -18.18 -4.47 8.90
C LYS A 637 -17.89 -3.04 9.34
N THR A 638 -16.62 -2.74 9.60
CA THR A 638 -16.16 -1.36 9.77
C THR A 638 -15.82 -0.80 8.38
N PRO A 639 -16.54 0.19 7.83
CA PRO A 639 -16.13 0.83 6.60
C PRO A 639 -14.79 1.55 6.84
N ALA A 640 -13.83 1.36 5.94
CA ALA A 640 -12.59 2.13 5.95
C ALA A 640 -12.95 3.62 5.83
N ILE A 641 -12.59 4.44 6.82
CA ILE A 641 -12.70 5.90 6.69
C ILE A 641 -11.67 6.29 5.64
N PRO A 642 -12.06 6.84 4.47
CA PRO A 642 -11.11 7.13 3.41
C PRO A 642 -10.02 8.07 3.91
N SER A 643 -8.76 7.80 3.55
CA SER A 643 -7.71 8.81 3.60
C SER A 643 -8.19 10.03 2.83
N ILE A 644 -8.13 11.19 3.49
CA ILE A 644 -8.53 12.51 3.00
C ILE A 644 -8.45 12.59 1.46
N ILE A 645 -9.61 12.71 0.82
CA ILE A 645 -9.73 12.99 -0.61
C ILE A 645 -8.89 14.22 -0.93
N ASN A 646 -8.09 14.08 -2.00
CA ASN A 646 -7.24 15.08 -2.63
C ASN A 646 -7.79 16.51 -2.54
N SER A 647 -6.87 17.46 -2.41
CA SER A 647 -7.08 18.92 -2.40
C SER A 647 -7.76 19.52 -3.63
N GLU A 648 -8.37 18.72 -4.50
CA GLU A 648 -9.13 19.14 -5.67
C GLU A 648 -10.63 19.02 -5.40
N LEU A 649 -11.13 19.76 -4.40
CA LEU A 649 -12.54 20.12 -4.40
C LEU A 649 -12.75 21.08 -5.58
N ASP A 650 -13.60 20.69 -6.53
CA ASP A 650 -13.98 21.47 -7.71
C ASP A 650 -14.22 22.95 -7.32
N GLU A 651 -13.50 23.88 -7.94
CA GLU A 651 -13.67 25.32 -7.74
C GLU A 651 -15.14 25.76 -7.90
N SER A 652 -15.91 25.03 -8.71
CA SER A 652 -17.35 25.25 -8.89
C SER A 652 -18.15 24.99 -7.61
N PHE A 653 -17.80 23.96 -6.85
CA PHE A 653 -18.42 23.59 -5.57
C PHE A 653 -18.08 24.62 -4.47
N LEU A 654 -16.80 25.00 -4.36
CA LEU A 654 -16.36 26.04 -3.42
C LEU A 654 -17.00 27.41 -3.73
N LYS A 655 -17.20 27.75 -5.01
CA LYS A 655 -17.95 28.96 -5.42
C LYS A 655 -19.44 28.88 -5.05
N LYS A 656 -20.05 27.70 -5.13
CA LYS A 656 -21.46 27.47 -4.77
C LYS A 656 -21.69 27.64 -3.27
N ILE A 657 -20.76 27.17 -2.44
CA ILE A 657 -20.77 27.37 -0.98
C ILE A 657 -20.57 28.85 -0.64
N LYS A 658 -19.53 29.51 -1.20
CA LYS A 658 -19.25 30.93 -0.91
C LYS A 658 -20.39 31.87 -1.31
N ARG A 659 -21.15 31.58 -2.38
CA ARG A 659 -22.31 32.40 -2.79
C ARG A 659 -23.52 32.30 -1.85
N LYS A 660 -23.56 31.32 -0.95
CA LYS A 660 -24.71 31.07 -0.07
C LYS A 660 -24.55 31.68 1.33
N PHE A 661 -23.32 31.98 1.72
CA PHE A 661 -22.96 32.48 3.05
C PHE A 661 -22.52 33.96 3.06
N PHE A 662 -22.56 34.65 1.91
CA PHE A 662 -22.36 36.09 1.77
C PHE A 662 -23.59 36.77 1.18
#